data_AF-A0A8H6CB67-F1
#
_entry.id   AF-A0A8H6CB67-F1
#
_cell.length_a   1.000
_cell.length_b   1.000
_cell.length_c   1.000
_cell.angle_alpha   90.00
_cell.angle_beta   90.00
_cell.angle_gamma   90.00
#
_symmetry.space_group_name_H-M   'P 1'
#
loop_
_entity.id
_entity.type
_entity.pdbx_description
1 polymer ?
#
loop_
_entity_poly.entity_id
_entity_poly.type
_entity_poly.pdbx_seq_one_letter_code
_entity_poly.pdbx_strand_id
1 'polypeptide(L)'
;MRFTLLTLGALVASVIAAPSSTHVLHEKRSTLPFGWERHNKLPSHEILPMRIGLKQSNLDKAEDFLMEVSHPSSPKYGQHWSAKKVAETFAPSRESFDAVTVWLKSSGISSERISRSQSMGWLTFDATVAEAENLLKTEFFMHKHTTGKPHVGCKDYSIPEFVQPHVDFITPTVHFDTKIPQGRHMEKRDMPLEKRVPPTIAAAGVPVESKAAVHKITDPSGGYLPKKGADINIQSIITELETCDEFIVPDCLRALYSFPPNFAANSKNSFGIVEYTPEAYLQGDLDLFFANFSKNQVQKTPTFDSIDGGVLQTTEESFEYNGESDLDLEYAMTLVNPQPVTLYQAGDLIEGASFNNFLDAIDGSYCTYEGGDDPTQDAVYPDPFGGYEGPENCGGFAATKVISTSYAYNEADLTAFYEMRQCNEYMKLGLQGTTFFYSSGDYGVAGNGGQCIAANGSYNDGTSGRFNPSFPGTCPYITSVGATQIKPGASVTQPEEACETVIFSGGGFSNVFPLPSYQAAAVKSFFANHPPPYTSAQYNNSQQTRGFPDISANGANYVIAVDGTFSLVYGTSASSPVAASIFTLVNEARLAIGKSSVGFINPVLYAHPGDLNDITSGGNMGCGTPGFTATTGWDPVTGLGTPNFPKLVATFLRLHYADEPATQSEPEADGATEAQHGDNSIAASADADADANTFTPAEQAEERAAASEVNSATEEATEQASSTAGSVKSAAQTAGKAVTGAAQSLGAAAGFGSQGSEAGSDAPPAETSKTVYVGNIFFDVRSEDLKKEFERAGPVVDVKIIMDPRGLSKGFGYVNFETVEAAQRAIELFNMQNYEGRRLSVQFSLSRTSIPPPRTPYANPADRPMHPPTKTLFVGNMSFDMSDRDLNSLFREIKNVIDVRVAIDRRTGQPRGFAHADFTDVESAERAMKELSGKVVCGRPLRIDFSLSAGRAAVGGS
;
A
#
# COMPACT_ATOMS: atom_id res chain seq x y z
N MET A 1 -60.23 -1.37 75.93
CA MET A 1 -60.19 -1.74 74.49
C MET A 1 -59.03 -0.95 73.89
N ARG A 2 -57.98 -1.56 73.32
CA ARG A 2 -57.90 -2.21 71.98
C ARG A 2 -58.33 -1.21 70.88
N PHE A 3 -57.54 -0.92 69.85
CA PHE A 3 -56.68 -1.84 69.08
C PHE A 3 -55.29 -1.29 68.68
N THR A 4 -54.37 -2.23 68.44
CA THR A 4 -53.04 -2.07 67.83
C THR A 4 -53.14 -1.95 66.30
N LEU A 5 -52.20 -1.27 65.65
CA LEU A 5 -51.91 -1.44 64.23
C LEU A 5 -50.41 -1.26 63.96
N LEU A 6 -49.78 -2.28 63.37
CA LEU A 6 -48.39 -2.24 62.92
C LEU A 6 -48.29 -1.52 61.57
N THR A 7 -47.27 -0.70 61.38
CA THR A 7 -46.79 -0.28 60.05
C THR A 7 -45.48 -0.98 59.76
N LEU A 8 -45.49 -1.90 58.79
CA LEU A 8 -44.31 -2.63 58.34
C LEU A 8 -43.48 -1.73 57.40
N GLY A 9 -42.18 -1.59 57.65
CA GLY A 9 -41.28 -0.86 56.76
C GLY A 9 -40.88 -1.72 55.55
N ALA A 10 -41.19 -1.25 54.34
CA ALA A 10 -40.75 -1.91 53.11
C ALA A 10 -39.35 -1.41 52.73
N LEU A 11 -38.33 -2.26 52.89
CA LEU A 11 -37.00 -2.06 52.31
C LEU A 11 -37.06 -2.38 50.81
N VAL A 12 -37.00 -1.34 49.97
CA VAL A 12 -36.80 -1.53 48.53
C VAL A 12 -35.31 -1.82 48.28
N ALA A 13 -34.97 -3.10 48.21
CA ALA A 13 -33.67 -3.52 47.74
C ALA A 13 -33.57 -3.29 46.22
N SER A 14 -32.81 -2.28 45.82
CA SER A 14 -32.50 -2.02 44.41
C SER A 14 -31.52 -3.07 43.91
N VAL A 15 -32.04 -4.23 43.49
CA VAL A 15 -31.24 -5.25 42.80
C VAL A 15 -30.91 -4.70 41.42
N ILE A 16 -29.67 -4.24 41.24
CA ILE A 16 -29.11 -4.03 39.89
C ILE A 16 -29.00 -5.43 39.28
N ALA A 17 -29.98 -5.78 38.44
CA ALA A 17 -29.88 -6.98 37.62
C ALA A 17 -28.71 -6.78 36.66
N ALA A 18 -27.63 -7.54 36.86
CA ALA A 18 -26.60 -7.64 35.83
C ALA A 18 -27.27 -8.14 34.54
N PRO A 19 -26.99 -7.53 33.37
CA PRO A 19 -27.53 -8.05 32.12
C PRO A 19 -27.09 -9.50 31.97
N SER A 20 -28.08 -10.38 31.78
CA SER A 20 -27.83 -11.78 31.43
C SER A 20 -27.20 -11.79 30.04
N SER A 21 -25.88 -11.77 29.95
CA SER A 21 -25.18 -11.77 28.68
C SER A 21 -25.42 -13.10 27.96
N THR A 22 -26.35 -13.08 27.01
CA THR A 22 -26.52 -14.12 26.01
C THR A 22 -25.25 -14.17 25.17
N HIS A 23 -24.48 -15.25 25.31
CA HIS A 23 -23.42 -15.57 24.38
C HIS A 23 -24.06 -16.05 23.06
N VAL A 24 -23.70 -15.39 21.96
CA VAL A 24 -24.12 -15.72 20.60
C VAL A 24 -22.93 -16.33 19.86
N LEU A 25 -23.21 -17.26 18.93
CA LEU A 25 -22.18 -17.86 18.09
C LEU A 25 -21.53 -16.74 17.26
N HIS A 26 -20.20 -16.58 17.41
CA HIS A 26 -19.45 -15.61 16.63
C HIS A 26 -18.93 -16.25 15.35
N GLU A 27 -18.15 -17.32 15.51
CA GLU A 27 -17.61 -18.08 14.39
C GLU A 27 -17.66 -19.58 14.62
N LYS A 28 -17.67 -20.31 13.52
CA LYS A 28 -17.70 -21.78 13.50
C LYS A 28 -17.01 -22.31 12.26
N ARG A 29 -16.12 -23.28 12.47
CA ARG A 29 -15.52 -24.07 11.41
C ARG A 29 -16.34 -25.33 11.15
N SER A 30 -16.79 -25.48 9.90
CA SER A 30 -17.63 -26.61 9.45
C SER A 30 -16.86 -27.94 9.45
N THR A 31 -15.60 -27.92 9.01
CA THR A 31 -14.70 -29.07 8.84
C THR A 31 -13.27 -28.67 9.16
N LEU A 32 -12.46 -29.58 9.72
CA LEU A 32 -11.02 -29.35 9.85
C LEU A 32 -10.38 -29.24 8.44
N PRO A 33 -9.32 -28.42 8.26
CA PRO A 33 -8.59 -28.39 7.00
C PRO A 33 -7.91 -29.74 6.75
N PHE A 34 -7.63 -30.05 5.48
CA PHE A 34 -7.08 -31.34 5.09
C PHE A 34 -5.81 -31.69 5.89
N GLY A 35 -5.74 -32.94 6.35
CA GLY A 35 -4.59 -33.47 7.10
C GLY A 35 -4.50 -33.06 8.57
N TRP A 36 -5.39 -32.21 9.09
CA TRP A 36 -5.46 -31.95 10.54
C TRP A 36 -6.39 -32.94 11.25
N GLU A 37 -5.89 -33.55 12.32
CA GLU A 37 -6.68 -34.36 13.25
C GLU A 37 -6.75 -33.67 14.62
N ARG A 38 -7.94 -33.67 15.22
CA ARG A 38 -8.14 -33.21 16.60
C ARG A 38 -7.67 -34.30 17.55
N HIS A 39 -6.65 -34.00 18.37
CA HIS A 39 -6.16 -34.87 19.42
C HIS A 39 -6.77 -34.49 20.77
N ASN A 40 -5.94 -34.24 21.79
CA ASN A 40 -6.34 -34.13 23.17
C ASN A 40 -6.94 -32.75 23.45
N LYS A 41 -7.92 -32.70 24.36
CA LYS A 41 -8.33 -31.44 24.99
C LYS A 41 -7.12 -30.85 25.74
N LEU A 42 -6.91 -29.54 25.64
CA LEU A 42 -5.80 -28.89 26.33
C LEU A 42 -6.01 -28.89 27.86
N PRO A 43 -4.94 -29.06 28.66
CA PRO A 43 -5.05 -28.92 30.11
C PRO A 43 -5.50 -27.51 30.50
N SER A 44 -6.41 -27.44 31.48
CA SER A 44 -7.08 -26.21 31.92
C SER A 44 -6.16 -25.08 32.42
N HIS A 45 -4.89 -25.38 32.71
CA HIS A 45 -3.89 -24.48 33.27
C HIS A 45 -2.81 -24.05 32.26
N GLU A 46 -2.81 -24.58 31.03
CA GLU A 46 -1.95 -24.05 29.97
C GLU A 46 -2.32 -22.60 29.66
N ILE A 47 -1.32 -21.80 29.28
CA ILE A 47 -1.52 -20.39 28.94
C ILE A 47 -1.65 -20.24 27.42
N LEU A 48 -2.68 -19.52 26.98
CA LEU A 48 -2.92 -19.12 25.60
C LEU A 48 -2.66 -17.61 25.46
N PRO A 49 -1.84 -17.18 24.48
CA PRO A 49 -1.65 -15.77 24.16
C PRO A 49 -2.84 -15.29 23.32
N MET A 50 -3.90 -14.83 23.99
CA MET A 50 -5.14 -14.42 23.34
C MET A 50 -4.97 -13.06 22.66
N ARG A 51 -5.52 -12.93 21.45
CA ARG A 51 -5.65 -11.67 20.71
C ARG A 51 -7.09 -11.50 20.23
N ILE A 52 -7.65 -10.29 20.34
CA ILE A 52 -8.98 -9.92 19.85
C ILE A 52 -8.82 -8.76 18.86
N GLY A 53 -9.24 -8.98 17.62
CA GLY A 53 -9.31 -7.94 16.59
C GLY A 53 -10.59 -7.12 16.78
N LEU A 54 -10.45 -5.80 16.91
CA LEU A 54 -11.56 -4.89 17.16
C LEU A 54 -12.06 -4.29 15.85
N LYS A 55 -13.36 -4.32 15.61
CA LYS A 55 -13.93 -3.88 14.34
C LYS A 55 -13.54 -2.44 13.95
N GLN A 56 -13.00 -2.28 12.74
CA GLN A 56 -12.67 -0.97 12.13
C GLN A 56 -13.87 -0.01 12.14
N SER A 57 -13.59 1.27 12.38
CA SER A 57 -14.60 2.33 12.27
C SER A 57 -14.74 2.81 10.82
N ASN A 58 -15.92 3.33 10.47
CA ASN A 58 -16.17 4.09 9.23
C ASN A 58 -15.91 3.35 7.89
N LEU A 59 -15.76 2.02 7.87
CA LEU A 59 -15.70 1.28 6.59
C LEU A 59 -16.99 1.42 5.77
N ASP A 60 -18.12 1.67 6.42
CA ASP A 60 -19.40 2.05 5.81
C ASP A 60 -19.34 3.37 5.00
N LYS A 61 -18.34 4.22 5.25
CA LYS A 61 -18.12 5.51 4.59
C LYS A 61 -16.82 5.53 3.76
N ALA A 62 -16.17 4.38 3.60
CA ALA A 62 -14.92 4.25 2.86
C ALA A 62 -15.05 4.79 1.42
N GLU A 63 -16.12 4.40 0.72
CA GLU A 63 -16.40 4.87 -0.64
C GLU A 63 -16.64 6.39 -0.65
N ASP A 64 -17.47 6.93 0.26
CA ASP A 64 -17.74 8.38 0.37
C ASP A 64 -16.44 9.20 0.58
N PHE A 65 -15.57 8.74 1.48
CA PHE A 65 -14.28 9.38 1.74
C PHE A 65 -13.35 9.30 0.53
N LEU A 66 -13.36 8.18 -0.20
CA LEU A 66 -12.55 8.02 -1.41
C LEU A 66 -13.10 8.93 -2.52
N MET A 67 -14.41 8.98 -2.74
CA MET A 67 -15.06 9.89 -3.70
C MET A 67 -14.79 11.35 -3.35
N GLU A 68 -14.74 11.72 -2.06
CA GLU A 68 -14.39 13.07 -1.62
C GLU A 68 -13.03 13.52 -2.17
N VAL A 69 -12.03 12.63 -2.29
CA VAL A 69 -10.69 12.97 -2.81
C VAL A 69 -10.44 12.58 -4.26
N SER A 70 -11.31 11.76 -4.88
CA SER A 70 -11.10 11.20 -6.23
C SER A 70 -12.18 11.55 -7.27
N HIS A 71 -13.39 11.94 -6.88
CA HIS A 71 -14.45 12.27 -7.84
C HIS A 71 -14.19 13.65 -8.47
N PRO A 72 -14.27 13.82 -9.81
CA PRO A 72 -13.85 15.05 -10.48
C PRO A 72 -14.73 16.28 -10.17
N SER A 73 -15.97 16.07 -9.73
CA SER A 73 -16.85 17.15 -9.24
C SER A 73 -16.62 17.53 -7.77
N SER A 74 -15.76 16.81 -7.04
CA SER A 74 -15.48 17.14 -5.63
C SER A 74 -14.61 18.39 -5.53
N PRO A 75 -14.96 19.38 -4.69
CA PRO A 75 -14.08 20.53 -4.41
C PRO A 75 -12.78 20.12 -3.69
N LYS A 76 -12.74 18.91 -3.14
CA LYS A 76 -11.59 18.30 -2.45
C LYS A 76 -10.82 17.30 -3.31
N TYR A 77 -11.07 17.24 -4.63
CA TYR A 77 -10.33 16.38 -5.54
C TYR A 77 -8.81 16.60 -5.39
N GLY A 78 -8.06 15.51 -5.19
CA GLY A 78 -6.61 15.55 -4.98
C GLY A 78 -6.17 16.00 -3.58
N GLN A 79 -7.07 16.29 -2.63
CA GLN A 79 -6.77 16.56 -1.21
C GLN A 79 -6.56 15.25 -0.44
N HIS A 80 -5.59 14.46 -0.93
CA HIS A 80 -5.24 13.15 -0.40
C HIS A 80 -4.85 13.23 1.08
N TRP A 81 -5.23 12.20 1.82
CA TRP A 81 -5.04 12.11 3.26
C TRP A 81 -3.61 11.68 3.61
N SER A 82 -3.14 12.03 4.81
CA SER A 82 -1.91 11.43 5.35
C SER A 82 -2.19 10.02 5.89
N ALA A 83 -1.20 9.13 5.87
CA ALA A 83 -1.25 7.81 6.52
C ALA A 83 -1.80 7.90 7.95
N LYS A 84 -1.36 8.90 8.72
CA LYS A 84 -1.88 9.17 10.06
C LYS A 84 -3.39 9.43 10.08
N LYS A 85 -3.92 10.29 9.19
CA LYS A 85 -5.36 10.57 9.13
C LYS A 85 -6.16 9.33 8.74
N VAL A 86 -5.65 8.52 7.82
CA VAL A 86 -6.26 7.23 7.44
C VAL A 86 -6.32 6.31 8.66
N ALA A 87 -5.19 6.03 9.31
CA ALA A 87 -5.12 5.20 10.51
C ALA A 87 -6.04 5.71 11.64
N GLU A 88 -6.05 7.02 11.92
CA GLU A 88 -6.94 7.61 12.93
C GLU A 88 -8.44 7.54 12.57
N THR A 89 -8.79 7.50 11.29
CA THR A 89 -10.20 7.46 10.82
C THR A 89 -10.78 6.05 10.85
N PHE A 90 -9.98 5.04 10.47
CA PHE A 90 -10.41 3.63 10.44
C PHE A 90 -10.13 2.86 11.74
N ALA A 91 -9.34 3.43 12.65
CA ALA A 91 -9.09 2.85 13.97
C ALA A 91 -10.40 2.44 14.69
N PRO A 92 -10.41 1.33 15.45
CA PRO A 92 -11.60 0.88 16.15
C PRO A 92 -12.10 1.93 17.15
N SER A 93 -13.43 2.06 17.21
CA SER A 93 -14.06 3.08 18.02
C SER A 93 -13.72 2.92 19.50
N ARG A 94 -13.76 4.03 20.25
CA ARG A 94 -13.59 3.98 21.69
C ARG A 94 -14.66 3.10 22.36
N GLU A 95 -15.87 3.07 21.80
CA GLU A 95 -16.95 2.20 22.25
C GLU A 95 -16.61 0.72 22.04
N SER A 96 -16.08 0.32 20.88
CA SER A 96 -15.60 -1.04 20.63
C SER A 96 -14.51 -1.45 21.63
N PHE A 97 -13.52 -0.58 21.84
CA PHE A 97 -12.48 -0.80 22.84
C PHE A 97 -13.05 -0.93 24.26
N ASP A 98 -13.93 -0.01 24.69
CA ASP A 98 -14.50 0.01 26.03
C ASP A 98 -15.44 -1.19 26.26
N ALA A 99 -16.26 -1.59 25.29
CA ALA A 99 -17.15 -2.76 25.35
C ALA A 99 -16.38 -4.07 25.52
N VAL A 100 -15.38 -4.33 24.67
CA VAL A 100 -14.53 -5.53 24.77
C VAL A 100 -13.72 -5.51 26.08
N THR A 101 -13.18 -4.35 26.47
CA THR A 101 -12.42 -4.17 27.72
C THR A 101 -13.29 -4.41 28.97
N VAL A 102 -14.55 -3.97 28.97
CA VAL A 102 -15.52 -4.23 30.05
C VAL A 102 -15.87 -5.72 30.11
N TRP A 103 -16.12 -6.36 28.96
CA TRP A 103 -16.38 -7.79 28.87
C TRP A 103 -15.21 -8.62 29.44
N LEU A 104 -13.97 -8.36 29.01
CA LEU A 104 -12.78 -9.05 29.50
C LEU A 104 -12.64 -8.94 31.02
N LYS A 105 -12.80 -7.73 31.58
CA LYS A 105 -12.74 -7.48 33.03
C LYS A 105 -13.86 -8.17 33.79
N SER A 106 -15.10 -8.11 33.29
CA SER A 106 -16.24 -8.81 33.90
C SER A 106 -16.09 -10.33 33.87
N SER A 107 -15.31 -10.85 32.92
CA SER A 107 -15.00 -12.28 32.77
C SER A 107 -13.77 -12.75 33.56
N GLY A 108 -13.11 -11.86 34.31
CA GLY A 108 -11.97 -12.17 35.18
C GLY A 108 -10.59 -11.79 34.64
N ILE A 109 -10.49 -11.27 33.41
CA ILE A 109 -9.22 -10.81 32.85
C ILE A 109 -8.88 -9.41 33.40
N SER A 110 -7.88 -9.33 34.28
CA SER A 110 -7.47 -8.08 34.91
C SER A 110 -6.93 -7.06 33.90
N SER A 111 -7.19 -5.76 34.14
CA SER A 111 -6.71 -4.67 33.27
C SER A 111 -5.19 -4.68 33.03
N GLU A 112 -4.43 -5.25 33.97
CA GLU A 112 -2.96 -5.34 33.91
C GLU A 112 -2.45 -6.42 32.94
N ARG A 113 -3.29 -7.39 32.57
CA ARG A 113 -3.01 -8.41 31.54
C ARG A 113 -3.39 -7.95 30.13
N ILE A 114 -4.20 -6.91 30.00
CA ILE A 114 -4.73 -6.46 28.70
C ILE A 114 -3.80 -5.37 28.15
N SER A 115 -3.18 -5.65 27.01
CA SER A 115 -2.40 -4.67 26.24
C SER A 115 -3.10 -4.33 24.92
N ARG A 116 -2.74 -3.21 24.29
CA ARG A 116 -3.31 -2.74 23.01
C ARG A 116 -2.19 -2.60 21.97
N SER A 117 -2.45 -2.95 20.71
CA SER A 117 -1.49 -2.74 19.63
C SER A 117 -1.23 -1.24 19.36
N GLN A 118 -0.06 -0.93 18.78
CA GLN A 118 0.25 0.43 18.33
C GLN A 118 -0.70 0.93 17.23
N SER A 119 -1.17 0.01 16.36
CA SER A 119 -2.21 0.24 15.36
C SER A 119 -3.61 0.44 15.97
N MET A 120 -3.76 0.36 17.29
CA MET A 120 -5.01 0.54 18.03
C MET A 120 -6.13 -0.48 17.73
N GLY A 121 -5.92 -1.37 16.74
CA GLY A 121 -6.76 -2.46 16.25
C GLY A 121 -6.99 -3.63 17.21
N TRP A 122 -6.00 -3.97 18.03
CA TRP A 122 -6.04 -5.21 18.82
C TRP A 122 -6.02 -4.99 20.33
N LEU A 123 -6.66 -5.93 21.03
CA LEU A 123 -6.38 -6.24 22.43
C LEU A 123 -5.64 -7.58 22.53
N THR A 124 -4.61 -7.66 23.35
CA THR A 124 -3.87 -8.90 23.62
C THR A 124 -3.78 -9.16 25.12
N PHE A 125 -3.86 -10.44 25.53
CA PHE A 125 -3.77 -10.85 26.93
C PHE A 125 -3.46 -12.34 27.06
N ASP A 126 -2.68 -12.72 28.07
CA ASP A 126 -2.51 -14.12 28.44
C ASP A 126 -3.71 -14.62 29.26
N ALA A 127 -4.30 -15.73 28.85
CA ALA A 127 -5.36 -16.42 29.56
C ALA A 127 -5.03 -17.89 29.75
N THR A 128 -5.40 -18.47 30.89
CA THR A 128 -5.42 -19.92 31.03
C THR A 128 -6.50 -20.53 30.13
N VAL A 129 -6.32 -21.78 29.68
CA VAL A 129 -7.35 -22.50 28.92
C VAL A 129 -8.71 -22.46 29.62
N ALA A 130 -8.78 -22.60 30.95
CA ALA A 130 -10.03 -22.47 31.71
C ALA A 130 -10.68 -21.08 31.61
N GLU A 131 -9.88 -20.01 31.62
CA GLU A 131 -10.38 -18.64 31.41
C GLU A 131 -10.88 -18.45 29.97
N ALA A 132 -10.13 -18.91 28.97
CA ALA A 132 -10.48 -18.79 27.56
C ALA A 132 -11.74 -19.60 27.19
N GLU A 133 -11.86 -20.85 27.66
CA GLU A 133 -13.06 -21.69 27.48
C GLU A 133 -14.30 -21.04 28.12
N ASN A 134 -14.16 -20.44 29.31
CA ASN A 134 -15.27 -19.74 29.97
C ASN A 134 -15.61 -18.40 29.29
N LEU A 135 -14.61 -17.65 28.82
CA LEU A 135 -14.79 -16.38 28.12
C LEU A 135 -15.55 -16.57 26.81
N LEU A 136 -15.14 -17.56 26.02
CA LEU A 136 -15.56 -17.80 24.62
C LEU A 136 -16.60 -18.94 24.46
N LYS A 137 -17.06 -19.53 25.57
CA LYS A 137 -17.98 -20.69 25.63
C LYS A 137 -17.62 -21.79 24.62
N THR A 138 -16.35 -22.18 24.64
CA THR A 138 -15.75 -23.14 23.70
C THR A 138 -14.93 -24.20 24.45
N GLU A 139 -14.38 -25.16 23.71
CA GLU A 139 -13.39 -26.11 24.20
C GLU A 139 -12.14 -26.08 23.31
N PHE A 140 -10.97 -25.95 23.94
CA PHE A 140 -9.69 -25.90 23.25
C PHE A 140 -9.05 -27.28 23.13
N PHE A 141 -8.64 -27.63 21.91
CA PHE A 141 -7.98 -28.88 21.58
C PHE A 141 -6.62 -28.63 20.94
N MET A 142 -5.68 -29.51 21.28
CA MET A 142 -4.48 -29.65 20.46
C MET A 142 -4.86 -30.42 19.20
N HIS A 143 -4.72 -29.76 18.07
CA HIS A 143 -4.78 -30.36 16.74
C HIS A 143 -3.36 -30.76 16.33
N LYS A 144 -3.24 -31.81 15.54
CA LYS A 144 -1.97 -32.24 14.97
C LYS A 144 -2.16 -32.49 13.48
N HIS A 145 -1.28 -31.93 12.67
CA HIS A 145 -1.27 -32.25 11.26
C HIS A 145 -0.58 -33.61 11.01
N THR A 146 -0.89 -34.29 9.90
CA THR A 146 -0.19 -35.52 9.46
C THR A 146 1.34 -35.38 9.40
N THR A 147 1.87 -34.17 9.22
CA THR A 147 3.31 -33.84 9.24
C THR A 147 3.92 -33.71 10.64
N GLY A 148 3.09 -33.79 11.68
CA GLY A 148 3.50 -33.76 13.08
C GLY A 148 3.42 -32.40 13.77
N LYS A 149 3.22 -31.31 13.04
CA LYS A 149 3.06 -29.95 13.61
C LYS A 149 1.82 -29.88 14.51
N PRO A 150 1.93 -29.39 15.75
CA PRO A 150 0.78 -29.11 16.62
C PRO A 150 0.20 -27.73 16.32
N HIS A 151 -1.09 -27.54 16.58
CA HIS A 151 -1.76 -26.23 16.62
C HIS A 151 -2.83 -26.24 17.71
N VAL A 152 -3.10 -25.08 18.32
CA VAL A 152 -4.11 -24.91 19.37
C VAL A 152 -5.32 -24.19 18.83
N GLY A 153 -6.49 -24.82 18.87
CA GLY A 153 -7.71 -24.21 18.37
C GLY A 153 -8.98 -24.86 18.89
N CYS A 154 -10.12 -24.33 18.46
CA CYS A 154 -11.45 -24.81 18.77
C CYS A 154 -12.27 -25.03 17.48
N LYS A 155 -13.49 -25.57 17.63
CA LYS A 155 -14.39 -25.83 16.50
C LYS A 155 -15.32 -24.65 16.20
N ASP A 156 -15.81 -24.03 17.25
CA ASP A 156 -16.73 -22.90 17.24
C ASP A 156 -16.55 -22.13 18.54
N TYR A 157 -16.84 -20.83 18.53
CA TYR A 157 -16.82 -20.03 19.74
C TYR A 157 -17.90 -18.96 19.73
N SER A 158 -18.33 -18.59 20.93
CA SER A 158 -19.40 -17.62 21.16
C SER A 158 -18.88 -16.47 22.00
N ILE A 159 -19.37 -15.25 21.76
CA ILE A 159 -19.08 -14.08 22.58
C ILE A 159 -20.39 -13.40 22.96
N PRO A 160 -20.45 -12.51 23.96
CA PRO A 160 -21.69 -11.83 24.31
C PRO A 160 -22.27 -11.07 23.13
N GLU A 161 -23.59 -11.06 23.01
CA GLU A 161 -24.35 -10.36 21.97
C GLU A 161 -23.96 -8.88 21.85
N PHE A 162 -23.73 -8.20 22.99
CA PHE A 162 -23.28 -6.80 23.02
C PHE A 162 -21.81 -6.60 22.61
N VAL A 163 -21.02 -7.66 22.51
CA VAL A 163 -19.59 -7.64 22.13
C VAL A 163 -19.42 -7.95 20.64
N GLN A 164 -20.31 -8.78 20.07
CA GLN A 164 -20.26 -9.21 18.67
C GLN A 164 -20.10 -8.07 17.64
N PRO A 165 -20.77 -6.90 17.77
CA PRO A 165 -20.58 -5.79 16.82
C PRO A 165 -19.19 -5.14 16.85
N HIS A 166 -18.40 -5.41 17.89
CA HIS A 166 -17.13 -4.75 18.19
C HIS A 166 -15.89 -5.62 17.96
N VAL A 167 -16.08 -6.91 17.65
CA VAL A 167 -15.03 -7.90 17.45
C VAL A 167 -15.17 -8.46 16.05
N ASP A 168 -14.10 -8.42 15.26
CA ASP A 168 -14.09 -9.11 13.97
C ASP A 168 -13.77 -10.60 14.20
N PHE A 169 -12.71 -10.94 14.94
CA PHE A 169 -12.43 -12.30 15.41
C PHE A 169 -11.42 -12.34 16.57
N ILE A 170 -11.17 -13.54 17.08
CA ILE A 170 -10.31 -13.85 18.23
C ILE A 170 -9.35 -14.98 17.86
N THR A 171 -8.09 -14.93 18.31
CA THR A 171 -7.10 -15.99 18.11
C THR A 171 -6.33 -16.30 19.41
N PRO A 172 -5.89 -17.54 19.67
CA PRO A 172 -6.23 -18.77 18.95
C PRO A 172 -7.71 -19.15 19.12
N THR A 173 -8.39 -19.54 18.04
CA THR A 173 -9.78 -20.08 18.06
C THR A 173 -10.01 -21.07 16.90
N VAL A 174 -10.89 -20.76 15.94
CA VAL A 174 -11.17 -21.54 14.73
C VAL A 174 -10.10 -21.33 13.66
N HIS A 175 -9.38 -20.20 13.71
CA HIS A 175 -8.31 -19.84 12.78
C HIS A 175 -7.07 -20.70 13.03
N PHE A 176 -6.54 -21.33 12.00
CA PHE A 176 -5.33 -22.15 12.12
C PHE A 176 -4.14 -21.35 11.61
N ASP A 177 -3.52 -20.61 12.52
CA ASP A 177 -2.36 -19.73 12.29
C ASP A 177 -1.06 -20.50 11.94
N THR A 178 -1.06 -21.82 12.08
CA THR A 178 0.15 -22.64 11.98
C THR A 178 0.30 -23.18 10.57
N LYS A 179 1.13 -22.51 9.76
CA LYS A 179 1.50 -23.01 8.43
C LYS A 179 2.16 -24.38 8.52
N ILE A 180 1.71 -25.27 7.64
CA ILE A 180 2.13 -26.66 7.60
C ILE A 180 3.14 -26.80 6.46
N PRO A 181 4.29 -27.47 6.67
CA PRO A 181 5.10 -27.90 5.54
C PRO A 181 4.28 -28.89 4.70
N GLN A 182 3.86 -28.50 3.50
CA GLN A 182 3.41 -29.49 2.52
C GLN A 182 4.55 -30.50 2.35
N GLY A 183 4.22 -31.80 2.44
CA GLY A 183 5.24 -32.84 2.47
C GLY A 183 6.08 -32.79 1.21
N ARG A 184 7.38 -32.47 1.34
CA ARG A 184 8.31 -32.46 0.20
C ARG A 184 8.17 -33.78 -0.55
N HIS A 185 7.98 -33.69 -1.86
CA HIS A 185 8.30 -34.79 -2.76
C HIS A 185 9.80 -35.07 -2.60
N MET A 186 10.14 -36.09 -1.81
CA MET A 186 11.53 -36.45 -1.58
C MET A 186 12.17 -36.95 -2.89
N GLU A 187 13.49 -36.76 -2.97
CA GLU A 187 14.42 -37.29 -3.98
C GLU A 187 14.33 -36.71 -5.41
N LYS A 188 15.13 -35.65 -5.64
CA LYS A 188 15.80 -35.37 -6.93
C LYS A 188 17.28 -34.99 -6.76
N ARG A 189 17.98 -35.63 -5.83
CA ARG A 189 19.45 -35.77 -5.93
C ARG A 189 19.73 -37.03 -6.74
N ASP A 190 20.74 -36.96 -7.61
CA ASP A 190 21.23 -38.02 -8.50
C ASP A 190 20.38 -38.36 -9.75
N MET A 191 20.30 -37.43 -10.71
CA MET A 191 20.20 -37.79 -12.14
C MET A 191 21.01 -36.82 -13.04
N PRO A 192 21.63 -37.28 -14.15
CA PRO A 192 22.50 -36.44 -15.00
C PRO A 192 21.76 -35.38 -15.82
N LEU A 193 22.49 -34.33 -16.20
CA LEU A 193 22.03 -33.05 -16.78
C LEU A 193 21.38 -33.10 -18.19
N GLU A 194 21.24 -34.25 -18.84
CA GLU A 194 20.84 -34.33 -20.27
C GLU A 194 19.38 -34.74 -20.55
N LYS A 195 18.50 -34.76 -19.52
CA LYS A 195 17.07 -35.14 -19.70
C LYS A 195 16.07 -34.23 -18.99
N ARG A 196 16.32 -32.91 -19.03
CA ARG A 196 15.31 -31.89 -18.70
C ARG A 196 14.72 -31.32 -20.00
N VAL A 197 13.63 -31.93 -20.47
CA VAL A 197 12.71 -31.34 -21.44
C VAL A 197 11.32 -31.55 -20.86
N PRO A 198 10.55 -30.49 -20.52
CA PRO A 198 9.15 -30.63 -20.14
C PRO A 198 8.37 -31.27 -21.29
N PRO A 199 7.48 -32.25 -21.04
CA PRO A 199 6.65 -32.80 -22.10
C PRO A 199 5.69 -31.72 -22.61
N THR A 200 5.80 -31.38 -23.89
CA THR A 200 4.88 -30.48 -24.60
C THR A 200 3.44 -30.91 -24.36
N ILE A 201 2.60 -30.00 -23.85
CA ILE A 201 1.16 -30.24 -23.67
C ILE A 201 0.47 -30.18 -25.03
N ALA A 202 0.54 -31.29 -25.76
CA ALA A 202 -0.32 -31.61 -26.87
C ALA A 202 -0.61 -33.12 -26.84
N ALA A 203 -1.89 -33.48 -26.72
CA ALA A 203 -2.44 -34.84 -26.74
C ALA A 203 -2.10 -35.80 -25.58
N ALA A 204 -2.92 -35.78 -24.53
CA ALA A 204 -3.61 -36.99 -24.02
C ALA A 204 -4.67 -36.61 -22.97
N GLY A 205 -5.95 -36.92 -23.24
CA GLY A 205 -7.03 -36.74 -22.27
C GLY A 205 -6.97 -37.77 -21.15
N VAL A 206 -6.34 -37.43 -20.03
CA VAL A 206 -6.38 -38.21 -18.78
C VAL A 206 -6.91 -37.29 -17.68
N PRO A 207 -8.01 -37.66 -16.99
CA PRO A 207 -8.56 -36.83 -15.92
C PRO A 207 -7.65 -36.89 -14.69
N VAL A 208 -7.03 -35.75 -14.36
CA VAL A 208 -6.41 -35.55 -13.05
C VAL A 208 -7.51 -35.11 -12.10
N GLU A 209 -7.82 -35.91 -11.08
CA GLU A 209 -8.67 -35.47 -9.96
C GLU A 209 -7.89 -34.46 -9.10
N SER A 210 -7.85 -33.20 -9.53
CA SER A 210 -7.25 -32.09 -8.79
C SER A 210 -8.13 -31.71 -7.60
N LYS A 211 -7.83 -32.28 -6.43
CA LYS A 211 -8.25 -31.68 -5.17
C LYS A 211 -7.48 -30.39 -4.94
N ALA A 212 -8.10 -29.26 -5.27
CA ALA A 212 -7.80 -27.90 -4.84
C ALA A 212 -6.52 -27.75 -4.00
N ALA A 213 -5.37 -27.74 -4.68
CA ALA A 213 -4.20 -27.05 -4.17
C ALA A 213 -4.35 -25.60 -4.65
N VAL A 214 -4.36 -24.65 -3.73
CA VAL A 214 -4.31 -23.23 -4.12
C VAL A 214 -3.01 -23.02 -4.87
N HIS A 215 -3.09 -22.55 -6.12
CA HIS A 215 -1.89 -22.13 -6.85
C HIS A 215 -1.33 -20.90 -6.15
N LYS A 216 -0.05 -20.96 -5.75
CA LYS A 216 0.63 -19.78 -5.23
C LYS A 216 0.75 -18.75 -6.33
N ILE A 217 0.75 -17.47 -5.95
CA ILE A 217 1.03 -16.33 -6.84
C ILE A 217 2.53 -16.21 -7.21
N THR A 218 3.32 -17.21 -6.82
CA THR A 218 4.78 -17.30 -7.00
C THR A 218 5.16 -18.62 -7.71
N ASP A 219 4.24 -19.17 -8.49
CA ASP A 219 4.42 -20.42 -9.23
C ASP A 219 4.92 -20.07 -10.64
N PRO A 220 6.17 -20.38 -11.02
CA PRO A 220 6.69 -20.11 -12.37
C PRO A 220 5.93 -20.84 -13.49
N SER A 221 4.97 -21.71 -13.16
CA SER A 221 4.02 -22.31 -14.10
C SER A 221 2.58 -21.77 -13.97
N GLY A 222 2.42 -20.66 -13.25
CA GLY A 222 1.16 -20.02 -12.92
C GLY A 222 0.41 -19.51 -14.15
N GLY A 223 -0.92 -19.63 -14.11
CA GLY A 223 -1.77 -19.19 -15.22
C GLY A 223 -1.74 -17.67 -15.46
N TYR A 224 -1.41 -16.88 -14.44
CA TYR A 224 -1.36 -15.41 -14.53
C TYR A 224 -0.21 -14.90 -15.42
N LEU A 225 0.86 -15.68 -15.58
CA LEU A 225 2.08 -15.29 -16.31
C LEU A 225 1.82 -14.89 -17.77
N PRO A 226 2.64 -14.01 -18.36
CA PRO A 226 2.51 -13.60 -19.74
C PRO A 226 2.79 -14.78 -20.68
N LYS A 227 2.32 -14.71 -21.92
CA LYS A 227 2.43 -15.79 -22.90
C LYS A 227 3.59 -15.52 -23.84
N LYS A 228 4.62 -16.37 -23.82
CA LYS A 228 5.73 -16.30 -24.77
C LYS A 228 5.26 -16.62 -26.19
N GLY A 229 5.63 -15.75 -27.13
CA GLY A 229 5.50 -15.94 -28.57
C GLY A 229 6.75 -16.51 -29.22
N ALA A 230 7.04 -16.07 -30.44
CA ALA A 230 8.21 -16.51 -31.18
C ALA A 230 9.49 -15.80 -30.68
N ASP A 231 10.60 -16.54 -30.63
CA ASP A 231 11.94 -15.94 -30.55
C ASP A 231 12.21 -15.17 -31.85
N ILE A 232 12.79 -13.96 -31.72
CA ILE A 232 12.97 -13.02 -32.82
C ILE A 232 14.42 -12.53 -32.89
N ASN A 233 14.92 -12.35 -34.11
CA ASN A 233 16.28 -11.84 -34.31
C ASN A 233 16.29 -10.31 -34.17
N ILE A 234 17.29 -9.73 -33.53
CA ILE A 234 17.41 -8.26 -33.46
C ILE A 234 17.50 -7.59 -34.84
N GLN A 235 17.98 -8.31 -35.87
CA GLN A 235 18.00 -7.82 -37.26
C GLN A 235 16.63 -7.90 -37.96
N SER A 236 15.65 -8.59 -37.39
CA SER A 236 14.24 -8.59 -37.85
C SER A 236 13.34 -7.66 -37.04
N ILE A 237 13.82 -7.10 -35.91
CA ILE A 237 13.06 -6.09 -35.17
C ILE A 237 13.12 -4.77 -35.93
N ILE A 238 11.98 -4.35 -36.44
CA ILE A 238 11.78 -3.08 -37.11
C ILE A 238 11.17 -2.10 -36.09
N THR A 239 11.80 -0.94 -35.91
CA THR A 239 11.35 0.12 -34.97
C THR A 239 10.51 1.20 -35.65
N GLU A 240 10.03 0.90 -36.85
CA GLU A 240 9.23 1.78 -37.70
C GLU A 240 7.74 1.57 -37.35
N LEU A 241 6.92 2.62 -37.43
CA LEU A 241 5.54 2.58 -36.92
C LEU A 241 4.59 1.74 -37.80
N GLU A 242 5.06 1.41 -39.00
CA GLU A 242 4.40 0.60 -40.02
C GLU A 242 4.30 -0.89 -39.65
N THR A 243 5.10 -1.38 -38.70
CA THR A 243 5.14 -2.80 -38.27
C THR A 243 4.65 -3.00 -36.84
N CYS A 244 4.00 -2.02 -36.22
CA CYS A 244 3.52 -2.09 -34.84
C CYS A 244 2.40 -3.12 -34.61
N ASP A 245 1.76 -3.61 -35.67
CA ASP A 245 0.83 -4.75 -35.61
C ASP A 245 1.55 -6.10 -35.47
N GLU A 246 2.80 -6.21 -35.91
CA GLU A 246 3.66 -7.41 -35.78
C GLU A 246 4.66 -7.32 -34.61
N PHE A 247 5.13 -6.10 -34.29
CA PHE A 247 6.15 -5.82 -33.28
C PHE A 247 5.82 -4.55 -32.49
N ILE A 248 5.16 -4.70 -31.34
CA ILE A 248 5.02 -3.61 -30.37
C ILE A 248 6.39 -3.36 -29.73
N VAL A 249 6.87 -2.13 -29.90
CA VAL A 249 8.05 -1.55 -29.25
C VAL A 249 7.64 -0.24 -28.56
N PRO A 250 8.46 0.36 -27.66
CA PRO A 250 8.07 1.56 -26.92
C PRO A 250 7.59 2.76 -27.76
N ASP A 251 8.10 2.94 -28.98
CA ASP A 251 7.64 4.01 -29.88
C ASP A 251 6.26 3.73 -30.51
N CYS A 252 5.85 2.47 -30.67
CA CYS A 252 4.49 2.10 -31.06
C CYS A 252 3.48 2.57 -30.03
N LEU A 253 3.75 2.33 -28.74
CA LEU A 253 2.86 2.73 -27.64
C LEU A 253 2.77 4.24 -27.48
N ARG A 254 3.90 4.96 -27.64
CA ARG A 254 3.94 6.44 -27.68
C ARG A 254 3.08 7.00 -28.81
N ALA A 255 3.10 6.38 -29.99
CA ALA A 255 2.28 6.79 -31.12
C ALA A 255 0.79 6.48 -30.88
N LEU A 256 0.48 5.24 -30.47
CA LEU A 256 -0.86 4.71 -30.23
C LEU A 256 -1.62 5.53 -29.16
N TYR A 257 -0.97 5.83 -28.04
CA TYR A 257 -1.58 6.58 -26.92
C TYR A 257 -1.20 8.07 -26.89
N SER A 258 -0.43 8.53 -27.88
CA SER A 258 -0.08 9.95 -28.10
C SER A 258 0.63 10.63 -26.91
N PHE A 259 1.49 9.91 -26.18
CA PHE A 259 2.36 10.49 -25.16
C PHE A 259 3.80 10.71 -25.68
N PRO A 260 4.44 11.86 -25.39
CA PRO A 260 5.74 12.19 -25.96
C PRO A 260 6.88 11.35 -25.34
N PRO A 261 7.99 11.14 -26.08
CA PRO A 261 9.15 10.38 -25.59
C PRO A 261 10.02 11.12 -24.56
N ASN A 262 9.76 12.40 -24.29
CA ASN A 262 10.60 13.25 -23.44
C ASN A 262 9.76 13.93 -22.36
N PHE A 263 10.03 13.60 -21.10
CA PHE A 263 9.52 14.30 -19.93
C PHE A 263 10.66 14.75 -19.01
N ALA A 264 10.36 15.69 -18.12
CA ALA A 264 11.20 15.96 -16.97
C ALA A 264 10.68 15.12 -15.81
N ALA A 265 11.56 14.37 -15.14
CA ALA A 265 11.25 13.68 -13.90
C ALA A 265 10.95 14.69 -12.77
N ASN A 266 9.95 14.40 -11.94
CA ASN A 266 9.61 15.22 -10.78
C ASN A 266 9.86 14.45 -9.48
N SER A 267 10.66 15.02 -8.59
CA SER A 267 11.02 14.39 -7.30
C SER A 267 9.84 14.20 -6.33
N LYS A 268 8.63 14.66 -6.67
CA LYS A 268 7.38 14.40 -5.94
C LYS A 268 6.54 13.27 -6.57
N ASN A 269 6.91 12.81 -7.76
CA ASN A 269 6.33 11.66 -8.42
C ASN A 269 7.13 10.40 -8.10
N SER A 270 6.49 9.25 -8.20
CA SER A 270 7.13 7.95 -8.05
C SER A 270 6.26 6.87 -8.69
N PHE A 271 6.90 5.91 -9.35
CA PHE A 271 6.27 4.78 -10.02
C PHE A 271 6.94 3.49 -9.54
N GLY A 272 6.13 2.50 -9.22
CA GLY A 272 6.58 1.21 -8.71
C GLY A 272 5.99 0.04 -9.50
N ILE A 273 6.78 -1.01 -9.65
CA ILE A 273 6.41 -2.34 -10.13
C ILE A 273 6.47 -3.30 -8.93
N VAL A 274 5.53 -4.24 -8.82
CA VAL A 274 5.53 -5.27 -7.77
C VAL A 274 5.66 -6.65 -8.39
N GLU A 275 6.69 -7.38 -7.95
CA GLU A 275 7.08 -8.70 -8.44
C GLU A 275 7.13 -9.70 -7.28
N TYR A 276 6.90 -10.98 -7.57
CA TYR A 276 6.88 -12.03 -6.56
C TYR A 276 7.98 -13.07 -6.79
N THR A 277 8.93 -13.16 -5.85
CA THR A 277 10.02 -14.14 -5.90
C THR A 277 9.44 -15.57 -5.96
N PRO A 278 9.86 -16.43 -6.91
CA PRO A 278 11.16 -16.43 -7.59
C PRO A 278 11.23 -15.65 -8.92
N GLU A 279 10.17 -14.99 -9.34
CA GLU A 279 10.16 -14.25 -10.61
C GLU A 279 10.94 -12.93 -10.45
N ALA A 280 11.91 -12.67 -11.33
CA ALA A 280 12.82 -11.53 -11.23
C ALA A 280 13.54 -11.22 -12.55
N TYR A 281 13.76 -9.94 -12.84
CA TYR A 281 14.44 -9.49 -14.05
C TYR A 281 15.93 -9.89 -14.11
N LEU A 282 16.47 -9.99 -15.33
CA LEU A 282 17.92 -10.11 -15.57
C LEU A 282 18.49 -8.77 -16.04
N GLN A 283 19.49 -8.24 -15.32
CA GLN A 283 20.14 -6.97 -15.72
C GLN A 283 20.77 -7.04 -17.12
N GLY A 284 21.16 -8.24 -17.57
CA GLY A 284 21.65 -8.46 -18.93
C GLY A 284 20.59 -8.21 -20.01
N ASP A 285 19.32 -8.56 -19.72
CA ASP A 285 18.20 -8.39 -20.64
C ASP A 285 17.70 -6.94 -20.63
N LEU A 286 17.56 -6.31 -19.46
CA LEU A 286 17.36 -4.86 -19.37
C LEU A 286 18.42 -4.08 -20.17
N ASP A 287 19.70 -4.41 -20.01
CA ASP A 287 20.79 -3.76 -20.77
C ASP A 287 20.69 -4.02 -22.28
N LEU A 288 20.26 -5.21 -22.69
CA LEU A 288 20.05 -5.60 -24.10
C LEU A 288 18.86 -4.85 -24.72
N PHE A 289 17.74 -4.73 -24.01
CA PHE A 289 16.58 -3.95 -24.43
C PHE A 289 16.90 -2.45 -24.50
N PHE A 290 17.47 -1.87 -23.43
CA PHE A 290 17.86 -0.47 -23.39
C PHE A 290 18.89 -0.11 -24.47
N ALA A 291 19.81 -1.02 -24.83
CA ALA A 291 20.76 -0.79 -25.92
C ALA A 291 20.09 -0.56 -27.28
N ASN A 292 18.85 -1.03 -27.46
CA ASN A 292 18.06 -0.87 -28.67
C ASN A 292 17.04 0.28 -28.54
N PHE A 293 16.24 0.31 -27.47
CA PHE A 293 15.09 1.22 -27.36
C PHE A 293 15.25 2.39 -26.39
N SER A 294 16.23 2.36 -25.47
CA SER A 294 16.43 3.41 -24.44
C SER A 294 17.90 3.60 -24.07
N LYS A 295 18.72 4.03 -25.05
CA LYS A 295 20.20 3.96 -24.97
C LYS A 295 20.85 4.71 -23.81
N ASN A 296 20.16 5.67 -23.19
CA ASN A 296 20.64 6.38 -21.99
C ASN A 296 20.37 5.61 -20.68
N GLN A 297 19.61 4.51 -20.74
CA GLN A 297 19.29 3.62 -19.61
C GLN A 297 20.09 2.32 -19.57
N VAL A 298 20.98 2.05 -20.53
CA VAL A 298 21.94 0.93 -20.43
C VAL A 298 22.74 1.06 -19.12
N GLN A 299 22.86 -0.04 -18.38
CA GLN A 299 23.41 -0.13 -17.01
C GLN A 299 22.62 0.65 -15.94
N LYS A 300 21.34 0.95 -16.18
CA LYS A 300 20.41 1.39 -15.13
C LYS A 300 19.63 0.21 -14.60
N THR A 301 19.49 0.21 -13.28
CA THR A 301 18.64 -0.72 -12.52
C THR A 301 17.40 0.04 -12.04
N PRO A 302 16.29 -0.63 -11.73
CA PRO A 302 15.28 -0.06 -10.85
C PRO A 302 15.86 0.23 -9.44
N THR A 303 15.11 0.96 -8.63
CA THR A 303 15.36 1.08 -7.18
C THR A 303 14.81 -0.18 -6.52
N PHE A 304 15.68 -1.06 -6.03
CA PHE A 304 15.29 -2.36 -5.49
C PHE A 304 14.92 -2.28 -4.00
N ASP A 305 13.64 -2.56 -3.71
CA ASP A 305 13.07 -2.69 -2.37
C ASP A 305 12.71 -4.16 -2.12
N SER A 306 13.54 -4.84 -1.31
CA SER A 306 13.38 -6.25 -0.91
C SER A 306 12.40 -6.38 0.25
N ILE A 307 11.23 -6.93 -0.01
CA ILE A 307 10.16 -7.21 0.94
C ILE A 307 10.24 -8.68 1.35
N ASP A 308 10.36 -8.94 2.64
CA ASP A 308 10.30 -10.28 3.25
C ASP A 308 11.21 -11.34 2.62
N GLY A 309 12.43 -10.91 2.26
CA GLY A 309 13.42 -11.78 1.63
C GLY A 309 13.39 -11.75 0.11
N GLY A 310 12.63 -10.83 -0.50
CA GLY A 310 12.63 -10.53 -1.93
C GLY A 310 14.03 -10.55 -2.52
N VAL A 311 14.28 -11.40 -3.50
CA VAL A 311 15.58 -11.51 -4.19
C VAL A 311 15.44 -11.40 -5.69
N LEU A 312 16.42 -10.72 -6.29
CA LEU A 312 16.74 -10.85 -7.72
C LEU A 312 17.45 -12.20 -7.91
N GLN A 313 16.69 -13.24 -8.23
CA GLN A 313 17.29 -14.54 -8.52
C GLN A 313 17.80 -14.56 -9.97
N THR A 314 19.04 -14.99 -10.16
CA THR A 314 19.72 -15.04 -11.47
C THR A 314 20.40 -16.41 -11.64
N THR A 315 19.71 -17.49 -11.26
CA THR A 315 20.28 -18.86 -11.23
C THR A 315 19.49 -19.85 -12.07
N GLU A 316 18.16 -19.79 -11.99
CA GLU A 316 17.30 -20.45 -12.98
C GLU A 316 16.89 -19.36 -13.98
N GLU A 317 17.53 -19.36 -15.15
CA GLU A 317 17.28 -18.42 -16.25
C GLU A 317 16.31 -19.10 -17.25
N SER A 318 15.06 -18.65 -17.26
CA SER A 318 14.08 -18.97 -18.30
C SER A 318 12.92 -17.97 -18.30
N PHE A 319 12.19 -17.90 -19.42
CA PHE A 319 10.97 -17.09 -19.53
C PHE A 319 9.99 -17.25 -18.34
N GLU A 320 9.83 -18.46 -17.79
CA GLU A 320 9.00 -18.73 -16.60
C GLU A 320 9.46 -18.02 -15.31
N TYR A 321 10.74 -17.66 -15.22
CA TYR A 321 11.33 -16.96 -14.07
C TYR A 321 11.64 -15.49 -14.33
N ASN A 322 11.85 -15.10 -15.59
CA ASN A 322 12.38 -13.79 -15.94
C ASN A 322 11.41 -12.98 -16.81
N GLY A 323 10.59 -13.65 -17.63
CA GLY A 323 9.80 -13.01 -18.68
C GLY A 323 8.74 -12.01 -18.22
N GLU A 324 8.13 -12.19 -17.04
CA GLU A 324 7.20 -11.20 -16.48
C GLU A 324 7.95 -9.95 -15.98
N SER A 325 8.97 -10.14 -15.15
CA SER A 325 9.68 -9.02 -14.55
C SER A 325 10.57 -8.25 -15.54
N ASP A 326 11.11 -8.93 -16.56
CA ASP A 326 11.75 -8.27 -17.70
C ASP A 326 10.71 -7.46 -18.49
N LEU A 327 9.56 -8.03 -18.87
CA LEU A 327 8.47 -7.32 -19.58
C LEU A 327 8.03 -6.04 -18.85
N ASP A 328 7.67 -6.18 -17.56
CA ASP A 328 7.15 -5.07 -16.75
C ASP A 328 8.21 -3.96 -16.62
N LEU A 329 9.46 -4.29 -16.31
CA LEU A 329 10.52 -3.29 -16.08
C LEU A 329 11.10 -2.69 -17.37
N GLU A 330 11.26 -3.46 -18.45
CA GLU A 330 11.72 -2.95 -19.74
C GLU A 330 10.83 -1.82 -20.26
N TYR A 331 9.50 -2.05 -20.22
CA TYR A 331 8.51 -1.08 -20.65
C TYR A 331 8.32 0.03 -19.62
N ALA A 332 8.15 -0.28 -18.33
CA ALA A 332 7.99 0.75 -17.30
C ALA A 332 9.15 1.74 -17.31
N MET A 333 10.39 1.25 -17.22
CA MET A 333 11.59 2.11 -17.18
C MET A 333 11.75 2.92 -18.46
N THR A 334 11.47 2.35 -19.63
CA THR A 334 11.62 3.04 -20.93
C THR A 334 10.54 4.08 -21.17
N LEU A 335 9.30 3.82 -20.76
CA LEU A 335 8.17 4.72 -21.02
C LEU A 335 8.15 5.93 -20.09
N VAL A 336 8.63 5.82 -18.84
CA VAL A 336 8.68 6.97 -17.90
C VAL A 336 10.04 7.68 -17.81
N ASN A 337 11.07 7.20 -18.53
CA ASN A 337 12.42 7.80 -18.60
C ASN A 337 12.37 9.34 -18.75
N PRO A 338 12.99 10.14 -17.85
CA PRO A 338 14.00 9.79 -16.85
C PRO A 338 13.48 9.62 -15.42
N GLN A 339 12.17 9.44 -15.20
CA GLN A 339 11.62 9.17 -13.88
C GLN A 339 12.10 7.79 -13.39
N PRO A 340 12.69 7.67 -12.18
CA PRO A 340 13.09 6.38 -11.65
C PRO A 340 11.89 5.50 -11.31
N VAL A 341 12.03 4.20 -11.59
CA VAL A 341 11.09 3.14 -11.21
C VAL A 341 11.61 2.44 -9.94
N THR A 342 10.72 2.16 -8.99
CA THR A 342 10.97 1.27 -7.85
C THR A 342 10.49 -0.14 -8.19
N LEU A 343 11.28 -1.14 -7.85
CA LEU A 343 10.91 -2.54 -7.87
C LEU A 343 10.65 -2.97 -6.43
N TYR A 344 9.40 -3.30 -6.11
CA TYR A 344 9.01 -3.97 -4.88
C TYR A 344 9.04 -5.48 -5.12
N GLN A 345 10.14 -6.13 -4.72
CA GLN A 345 10.27 -7.59 -4.85
C GLN A 345 9.81 -8.23 -3.55
N ALA A 346 8.74 -9.03 -3.59
CA ALA A 346 8.16 -9.66 -2.41
C ALA A 346 8.47 -11.17 -2.33
N GLY A 347 8.83 -11.62 -1.12
CA GLY A 347 8.91 -13.02 -0.74
C GLY A 347 10.24 -13.71 -0.99
N ASP A 348 10.34 -14.97 -0.58
CA ASP A 348 11.59 -15.73 -0.70
C ASP A 348 11.48 -16.97 -1.60
N LEU A 349 12.62 -17.59 -1.90
CA LEU A 349 12.74 -18.75 -2.80
C LEU A 349 12.16 -20.06 -2.25
N ILE A 350 11.65 -20.08 -1.02
CA ILE A 350 11.17 -21.28 -0.31
C ILE A 350 9.66 -21.20 -0.09
N GLU A 351 9.19 -20.07 0.45
CA GLU A 351 7.79 -19.85 0.78
C GLU A 351 7.04 -19.02 -0.28
N GLY A 352 7.73 -18.24 -1.11
CA GLY A 352 7.11 -17.23 -1.98
C GLY A 352 6.68 -16.01 -1.17
N ALA A 353 5.62 -15.33 -1.59
CA ALA A 353 4.86 -14.29 -0.88
C ALA A 353 3.41 -14.25 -1.42
N SER A 354 2.60 -13.34 -0.89
CA SER A 354 1.28 -12.98 -1.40
C SER A 354 1.11 -11.47 -1.55
N PHE A 355 -0.06 -11.04 -2.03
CA PHE A 355 -0.47 -9.64 -2.02
C PHE A 355 -0.50 -9.01 -0.62
N ASN A 356 -0.80 -9.79 0.44
CA ASN A 356 -0.72 -9.28 1.81
C ASN A 356 0.71 -8.90 2.16
N ASN A 357 1.70 -9.78 1.98
CA ASN A 357 3.09 -9.46 2.34
C ASN A 357 3.59 -8.15 1.68
N PHE A 358 3.12 -7.85 0.46
CA PHE A 358 3.34 -6.53 -0.16
C PHE A 358 2.55 -5.39 0.53
N LEU A 359 1.24 -5.53 0.76
CA LEU A 359 0.42 -4.54 1.46
C LEU A 359 0.93 -4.26 2.88
N ASP A 360 1.36 -5.28 3.60
CA ASP A 360 1.97 -5.27 4.92
C ASP A 360 3.26 -4.44 4.94
N ALA A 361 4.06 -4.60 3.88
CA ALA A 361 5.29 -3.85 3.66
C ALA A 361 5.06 -2.36 3.43
N ILE A 362 3.94 -2.00 2.79
CA ILE A 362 3.54 -0.63 2.49
C ILE A 362 2.82 0.04 3.67
N ASP A 363 1.86 -0.64 4.31
CA ASP A 363 1.13 -0.14 5.48
C ASP A 363 1.32 -1.06 6.69
N GLY A 364 2.21 -0.65 7.60
CA GLY A 364 2.47 -1.39 8.84
C GLY A 364 1.28 -1.38 9.83
N SER A 365 0.28 -0.54 9.59
CA SER A 365 -1.01 -0.61 10.29
C SER A 365 -1.93 -1.68 9.72
N TYR A 366 -1.59 -2.31 8.57
CA TYR A 366 -2.22 -3.51 8.00
C TYR A 366 -1.48 -4.81 8.44
N CYS A 367 -0.14 -4.83 8.42
CA CYS A 367 0.74 -5.98 8.77
C CYS A 367 0.59 -6.59 10.17
N THR A 368 -0.07 -5.88 11.10
CA THR A 368 -0.35 -6.45 12.43
C THR A 368 -1.83 -6.58 12.69
N TYR A 369 -2.68 -6.43 11.68
CA TYR A 369 -4.06 -5.97 11.79
C TYR A 369 -5.05 -7.05 11.37
N GLU A 370 -5.94 -7.43 12.28
CA GLU A 370 -7.15 -8.24 12.04
C GLU A 370 -7.05 -9.35 10.98
N GLY A 371 -5.99 -10.17 10.99
CA GLY A 371 -5.98 -11.46 10.29
C GLY A 371 -6.38 -11.34 8.82
N GLY A 372 -5.89 -10.29 8.16
CA GLY A 372 -5.80 -10.29 6.71
C GLY A 372 -4.94 -11.48 6.30
N ASP A 373 -3.87 -11.71 7.07
CA ASP A 373 -2.94 -12.82 6.97
C ASP A 373 -3.65 -14.15 7.28
N ASP A 374 -3.94 -14.91 6.23
CA ASP A 374 -4.29 -16.32 6.27
C ASP A 374 -3.01 -17.11 5.94
N PRO A 375 -2.34 -17.76 6.91
CA PRO A 375 -1.09 -18.48 6.65
C PRO A 375 -1.26 -19.76 5.84
N THR A 376 -2.47 -20.06 5.34
CA THR A 376 -2.66 -21.03 4.24
C THR A 376 -2.48 -20.40 2.85
N GLN A 377 -2.60 -19.08 2.75
CA GLN A 377 -2.41 -18.25 1.55
C GLN A 377 -1.06 -17.52 1.59
N ASP A 378 -0.83 -16.76 2.67
CA ASP A 378 0.26 -15.81 2.84
C ASP A 378 1.53 -16.47 3.32
N ALA A 379 2.68 -15.88 2.98
CA ALA A 379 3.96 -16.29 3.54
C ALA A 379 4.14 -15.75 4.98
N VAL A 380 4.82 -16.52 5.84
CA VAL A 380 4.99 -16.23 7.26
C VAL A 380 6.46 -16.07 7.59
N TYR A 381 6.85 -14.92 8.14
CA TYR A 381 8.26 -14.59 8.41
C TYR A 381 8.58 -14.37 9.89
N PRO A 382 9.72 -14.87 10.42
CA PRO A 382 10.78 -15.61 9.72
C PRO A 382 10.34 -16.98 9.17
N ASP A 383 10.79 -17.33 7.96
CA ASP A 383 10.36 -18.54 7.24
C ASP A 383 10.66 -19.81 8.06
N PRO A 384 9.63 -20.58 8.47
CA PRO A 384 9.79 -21.81 9.25
C PRO A 384 10.36 -23.00 8.45
N PHE A 385 10.65 -22.85 7.15
CA PHE A 385 11.13 -23.88 6.22
C PHE A 385 12.56 -23.67 5.68
N GLY A 386 13.17 -22.50 5.90
CA GLY A 386 14.61 -22.26 5.74
C GLY A 386 15.03 -21.24 4.68
N GLY A 387 14.17 -20.30 4.32
CA GLY A 387 14.39 -19.12 3.49
C GLY A 387 14.72 -17.88 4.33
N TYR A 388 13.85 -16.89 4.36
CA TYR A 388 14.09 -15.58 5.00
C TYR A 388 14.02 -15.66 6.53
N GLU A 389 15.18 -15.66 7.19
CA GLU A 389 15.28 -15.66 8.66
C GLU A 389 14.96 -14.29 9.32
N GLY A 390 14.58 -13.26 8.55
CA GLY A 390 14.25 -11.93 9.06
C GLY A 390 12.79 -11.81 9.53
N PRO A 391 12.46 -10.78 10.34
CA PRO A 391 11.07 -10.50 10.69
C PRO A 391 10.32 -9.93 9.49
N GLU A 392 9.00 -10.17 9.48
CA GLU A 392 8.07 -9.61 8.51
C GLU A 392 8.13 -8.06 8.44
N ASN A 393 7.94 -7.52 7.24
CA ASN A 393 8.28 -6.15 6.88
C ASN A 393 7.18 -5.12 7.20
N CYS A 394 6.55 -5.17 8.37
CA CYS A 394 5.45 -4.26 8.73
C CYS A 394 5.76 -2.76 8.57
N GLY A 395 5.23 -2.13 7.51
CA GLY A 395 5.35 -0.69 7.25
C GLY A 395 6.79 -0.24 6.99
N GLY A 396 7.56 -1.07 6.30
CA GLY A 396 8.95 -0.77 5.96
C GLY A 396 9.12 0.19 4.78
N PHE A 397 8.15 0.25 3.88
CA PHE A 397 8.30 0.86 2.56
C PHE A 397 7.21 1.90 2.30
N ALA A 398 7.55 2.94 1.54
CA ALA A 398 6.59 3.97 1.17
C ALA A 398 5.93 3.58 -0.15
N ALA A 399 4.60 3.66 -0.26
CA ALA A 399 3.90 3.53 -1.52
C ALA A 399 4.39 4.56 -2.55
N THR A 400 4.68 4.12 -3.77
CA THR A 400 4.81 5.02 -4.91
C THR A 400 3.46 5.67 -5.25
N LYS A 401 3.47 6.76 -6.04
CA LYS A 401 2.24 7.45 -6.45
C LYS A 401 1.46 6.70 -7.53
N VAL A 402 2.15 5.90 -8.32
CA VAL A 402 1.56 4.87 -9.17
C VAL A 402 2.23 3.55 -8.88
N ILE A 403 1.45 2.47 -8.82
CA ILE A 403 1.90 1.08 -8.67
C ILE A 403 1.26 0.27 -9.79
N SER A 404 2.07 -0.52 -10.51
CA SER A 404 1.61 -1.58 -11.40
C SER A 404 2.02 -2.93 -10.83
N THR A 405 1.20 -3.94 -11.09
CA THR A 405 1.60 -5.33 -10.92
C THR A 405 0.73 -6.21 -11.83
N SER A 406 1.31 -7.32 -12.25
CA SER A 406 0.79 -8.14 -13.34
C SER A 406 0.22 -9.49 -12.86
N TYR A 407 0.16 -9.68 -11.54
CA TYR A 407 -0.24 -10.91 -10.86
C TYR A 407 -1.72 -10.93 -10.47
N ALA A 408 -2.36 -12.11 -10.59
CA ALA A 408 -3.73 -12.35 -10.14
C ALA A 408 -3.97 -13.79 -9.64
N TYR A 409 -4.87 -13.96 -8.66
CA TYR A 409 -5.56 -15.22 -8.36
C TYR A 409 -6.88 -15.31 -9.15
N ASN A 410 -7.54 -16.47 -9.16
CA ASN A 410 -8.98 -16.49 -9.42
C ASN A 410 -9.72 -15.97 -8.18
N GLU A 411 -10.81 -15.23 -8.38
CA GLU A 411 -11.67 -14.76 -7.28
C GLU A 411 -12.28 -15.93 -6.46
N ALA A 412 -12.40 -17.11 -7.09
CA ALA A 412 -12.87 -18.32 -6.42
C ALA A 412 -11.77 -19.10 -5.65
N ASP A 413 -10.49 -18.71 -5.75
CA ASP A 413 -9.39 -19.31 -4.97
C ASP A 413 -9.37 -18.80 -3.52
N LEU A 414 -9.97 -17.62 -3.30
CA LEU A 414 -9.88 -16.84 -2.07
C LEU A 414 -11.24 -16.79 -1.35
N THR A 415 -11.23 -16.35 -0.08
CA THR A 415 -12.48 -16.06 0.62
C THR A 415 -12.88 -14.61 0.40
N ALA A 416 -14.18 -14.35 0.23
CA ALA A 416 -14.70 -12.99 0.10
C ALA A 416 -14.22 -12.04 1.22
N PHE A 417 -14.05 -12.54 2.45
CA PHE A 417 -13.49 -11.76 3.56
C PHE A 417 -12.04 -11.32 3.30
N TYR A 418 -11.18 -12.26 2.88
CA TYR A 418 -9.78 -12.02 2.57
C TYR A 418 -9.61 -11.04 1.40
N GLU A 419 -10.43 -11.17 0.36
CA GLU A 419 -10.45 -10.25 -0.78
C GLU A 419 -10.96 -8.85 -0.40
N MET A 420 -12.09 -8.77 0.33
CA MET A 420 -12.64 -7.50 0.81
C MET A 420 -11.66 -6.77 1.72
N ARG A 421 -10.88 -7.51 2.52
CA ARG A 421 -9.87 -6.94 3.42
C ARG A 421 -8.72 -6.28 2.66
N GLN A 422 -8.14 -6.97 1.68
CA GLN A 422 -7.12 -6.39 0.79
C GLN A 422 -7.68 -5.22 -0.02
N CYS A 423 -8.89 -5.36 -0.54
CA CYS A 423 -9.54 -4.31 -1.33
C CYS A 423 -9.80 -3.03 -0.51
N ASN A 424 -10.18 -3.18 0.76
CA ASN A 424 -10.25 -2.07 1.70
C ASN A 424 -8.86 -1.44 1.98
N GLU A 425 -7.77 -2.17 1.82
CA GLU A 425 -6.43 -1.59 1.94
C GLU A 425 -6.02 -0.80 0.70
N TYR A 426 -6.32 -1.30 -0.51
CA TYR A 426 -6.20 -0.49 -1.73
C TYR A 426 -7.03 0.80 -1.65
N MET A 427 -8.22 0.78 -1.03
CA MET A 427 -9.02 1.98 -0.73
C MET A 427 -8.28 2.95 0.21
N LYS A 428 -7.71 2.46 1.32
CA LYS A 428 -6.93 3.28 2.26
C LYS A 428 -5.70 3.90 1.63
N LEU A 429 -5.01 3.19 0.75
CA LEU A 429 -3.86 3.69 -0.01
C LEU A 429 -4.30 4.66 -1.13
N GLY A 430 -5.48 4.42 -1.74
CA GLY A 430 -6.16 5.34 -2.64
C GLY A 430 -6.48 6.69 -1.99
N LEU A 431 -6.93 6.69 -0.73
CA LEU A 431 -7.10 7.92 0.07
C LEU A 431 -5.78 8.68 0.26
N GLN A 432 -4.63 8.01 0.25
CA GLN A 432 -3.29 8.62 0.35
C GLN A 432 -2.73 9.10 -1.01
N GLY A 433 -3.52 9.00 -2.06
CA GLY A 433 -3.19 9.50 -3.39
C GLY A 433 -2.29 8.58 -4.21
N THR A 434 -2.33 7.28 -3.94
CA THR A 434 -1.71 6.21 -4.74
C THR A 434 -2.72 5.66 -5.75
N THR A 435 -2.24 5.32 -6.95
CA THR A 435 -3.02 4.64 -8.01
C THR A 435 -2.48 3.23 -8.19
N PHE A 436 -3.36 2.22 -8.18
CA PHE A 436 -3.00 0.82 -8.43
C PHE A 436 -3.54 0.37 -9.79
N PHE A 437 -2.68 -0.26 -10.59
CA PHE A 437 -3.02 -0.92 -11.84
C PHE A 437 -2.79 -2.42 -11.69
N TYR A 438 -3.79 -3.21 -12.06
CA TYR A 438 -3.76 -4.67 -12.05
C TYR A 438 -4.22 -5.23 -13.40
N SER A 439 -3.46 -6.18 -13.92
CA SER A 439 -3.85 -7.01 -15.07
C SER A 439 -5.20 -7.68 -14.85
N SER A 440 -6.08 -7.68 -15.86
CA SER A 440 -7.40 -8.32 -15.74
C SER A 440 -7.39 -9.83 -16.05
N GLY A 441 -6.30 -10.37 -16.60
CA GLY A 441 -6.12 -11.79 -16.92
C GLY A 441 -6.21 -12.10 -18.42
N ASP A 442 -5.78 -13.30 -18.80
CA ASP A 442 -5.46 -13.65 -20.21
C ASP A 442 -6.35 -14.73 -20.83
N TYR A 443 -7.33 -15.25 -20.09
CA TYR A 443 -8.22 -16.35 -20.51
C TYR A 443 -9.69 -15.91 -20.70
N GLY A 444 -9.89 -14.61 -20.92
CA GLY A 444 -11.20 -14.03 -21.17
C GLY A 444 -12.16 -14.15 -19.99
N VAL A 445 -13.30 -14.81 -20.19
CA VAL A 445 -14.26 -15.11 -19.10
C VAL A 445 -13.85 -16.33 -18.24
N ALA A 446 -12.80 -17.05 -18.64
CA ALA A 446 -12.19 -18.10 -17.83
C ALA A 446 -11.06 -17.53 -16.96
N GLY A 447 -10.78 -18.22 -15.86
CA GLY A 447 -9.73 -17.84 -14.92
C GLY A 447 -8.35 -18.32 -15.34
N ASN A 448 -7.37 -18.13 -14.46
CA ASN A 448 -5.99 -18.58 -14.61
C ASN A 448 -5.91 -20.05 -15.07
N GLY A 449 -5.09 -20.30 -16.08
CA GLY A 449 -4.96 -21.64 -16.70
C GLY A 449 -6.17 -22.04 -17.55
N GLY A 450 -7.04 -21.11 -17.92
CA GLY A 450 -8.27 -21.36 -18.68
C GLY A 450 -9.38 -22.01 -17.87
N GLN A 451 -9.33 -21.94 -16.54
CA GLN A 451 -10.20 -22.72 -15.65
C GLN A 451 -11.56 -22.05 -15.41
N CYS A 452 -12.64 -22.84 -15.47
CA CYS A 452 -14.00 -22.37 -15.21
C CYS A 452 -14.66 -23.14 -14.05
N ILE A 453 -15.63 -22.51 -13.40
CA ILE A 453 -16.28 -23.05 -12.21
C ILE A 453 -17.42 -24.00 -12.63
N ALA A 454 -17.29 -25.28 -12.31
CA ALA A 454 -18.34 -26.27 -12.53
C ALA A 454 -19.49 -26.13 -11.51
N ALA A 455 -20.65 -26.74 -11.80
CA ALA A 455 -21.87 -26.58 -10.99
C ALA A 455 -21.78 -27.09 -9.54
N ASN A 456 -20.74 -27.85 -9.21
CA ASN A 456 -20.38 -28.32 -7.86
C ASN A 456 -19.38 -27.41 -7.13
N GLY A 457 -18.92 -26.32 -7.76
CA GLY A 457 -17.93 -25.39 -7.23
C GLY A 457 -16.46 -25.78 -7.48
N SER A 458 -16.15 -26.90 -8.16
CA SER A 458 -14.77 -27.23 -8.53
C SER A 458 -14.39 -26.63 -9.90
N TYR A 459 -13.10 -26.48 -10.18
CA TYR A 459 -12.65 -26.09 -11.51
C TYR A 459 -12.73 -27.24 -12.54
N ASN A 460 -12.77 -26.85 -13.82
CA ASN A 460 -12.73 -27.74 -14.98
C ASN A 460 -11.76 -27.21 -16.05
N ASP A 461 -11.74 -27.86 -17.22
CA ASP A 461 -10.86 -27.60 -18.36
C ASP A 461 -11.26 -26.40 -19.24
N GLY A 462 -12.17 -25.53 -18.78
CA GLY A 462 -12.60 -24.35 -19.52
C GLY A 462 -13.60 -24.62 -20.66
N THR A 463 -14.00 -25.87 -20.88
CA THR A 463 -14.94 -26.24 -21.96
C THR A 463 -16.41 -25.99 -21.61
N SER A 464 -16.73 -25.66 -20.35
CA SER A 464 -18.08 -25.39 -19.87
C SER A 464 -18.07 -24.70 -18.50
N GLY A 465 -19.22 -24.24 -18.00
CA GLY A 465 -19.40 -23.83 -16.61
C GLY A 465 -19.71 -22.34 -16.41
N ARG A 466 -19.49 -21.87 -15.19
CA ARG A 466 -19.58 -20.48 -14.76
C ARG A 466 -18.22 -19.78 -14.95
N PHE A 467 -18.28 -18.53 -15.38
CA PHE A 467 -17.15 -17.63 -15.57
C PHE A 467 -16.40 -17.43 -14.25
N ASN A 468 -15.09 -17.30 -14.34
CA ASN A 468 -14.17 -17.33 -13.20
C ASN A 468 -13.30 -16.07 -13.25
N PRO A 469 -13.76 -14.96 -12.64
CA PRO A 469 -13.07 -13.68 -12.75
C PRO A 469 -11.80 -13.64 -11.88
N SER A 470 -10.92 -12.67 -12.15
CA SER A 470 -9.61 -12.54 -11.51
C SER A 470 -9.62 -11.56 -10.33
N PHE A 471 -8.86 -11.88 -9.29
CA PHE A 471 -8.60 -10.99 -8.15
C PHE A 471 -7.10 -10.66 -8.11
N PRO A 472 -6.68 -9.38 -7.98
CA PRO A 472 -7.47 -8.22 -7.55
C PRO A 472 -8.20 -7.45 -8.65
N GLY A 473 -8.24 -7.94 -9.90
CA GLY A 473 -8.97 -7.31 -11.01
C GLY A 473 -10.43 -6.93 -10.65
N THR A 474 -11.12 -7.77 -9.88
CA THR A 474 -12.49 -7.51 -9.40
C THR A 474 -12.62 -6.51 -8.25
N CYS A 475 -11.54 -6.06 -7.61
CA CYS A 475 -11.59 -5.06 -6.54
C CYS A 475 -12.02 -3.68 -7.10
N PRO A 476 -13.07 -3.02 -6.57
CA PRO A 476 -13.53 -1.70 -7.02
C PRO A 476 -12.62 -0.52 -6.63
N TYR A 477 -11.49 -0.74 -5.95
CA TYR A 477 -10.58 0.32 -5.48
C TYR A 477 -9.19 0.28 -6.13
N ILE A 478 -9.02 -0.58 -7.15
CA ILE A 478 -7.90 -0.55 -8.10
C ILE A 478 -8.41 -0.18 -9.50
N THR A 479 -7.52 0.10 -10.44
CA THR A 479 -7.85 0.23 -11.86
C THR A 479 -7.47 -1.08 -12.56
N SER A 480 -8.46 -1.87 -12.97
CA SER A 480 -8.24 -3.12 -13.71
C SER A 480 -7.99 -2.82 -15.19
N VAL A 481 -6.94 -3.42 -15.75
CA VAL A 481 -6.45 -3.17 -17.10
C VAL A 481 -6.58 -4.42 -17.97
N GLY A 482 -7.44 -4.33 -18.99
CA GLY A 482 -7.57 -5.35 -20.03
C GLY A 482 -6.56 -5.21 -21.15
N ALA A 483 -6.65 -6.12 -22.13
CA ALA A 483 -5.77 -6.18 -23.28
C ALA A 483 -6.50 -5.79 -24.57
N THR A 484 -5.90 -4.88 -25.35
CA THR A 484 -6.25 -4.63 -26.75
C THR A 484 -5.14 -5.13 -27.68
N GLN A 485 -5.40 -5.10 -28.98
CA GLN A 485 -4.42 -5.37 -30.02
C GLN A 485 -4.60 -4.37 -31.17
N ILE A 486 -3.50 -4.06 -31.87
CA ILE A 486 -3.58 -3.47 -33.21
C ILE A 486 -4.02 -4.60 -34.16
N LYS A 487 -4.99 -4.33 -35.02
CA LYS A 487 -5.51 -5.33 -35.96
C LYS A 487 -4.40 -5.73 -36.97
N PRO A 488 -4.26 -7.00 -37.37
CA PRO A 488 -3.28 -7.39 -38.38
C PRO A 488 -3.42 -6.58 -39.69
N GLY A 489 -2.32 -5.96 -40.12
CA GLY A 489 -2.25 -5.05 -41.27
C GLY A 489 -2.76 -3.63 -41.01
N ALA A 490 -3.04 -3.24 -39.76
CA ALA A 490 -3.45 -1.89 -39.39
C ALA A 490 -2.31 -1.08 -38.76
N SER A 491 -2.35 0.24 -38.91
CA SER A 491 -1.39 1.16 -38.30
C SER A 491 -1.81 1.62 -36.91
N VAL A 492 -0.85 2.15 -36.14
CA VAL A 492 -1.06 2.85 -34.84
C VAL A 492 -2.05 4.03 -34.86
N THR A 493 -2.54 4.43 -36.05
CA THR A 493 -3.54 5.52 -36.21
C THR A 493 -4.97 5.02 -36.39
N GLN A 494 -5.16 3.70 -36.49
CA GLN A 494 -6.48 3.07 -36.64
C GLN A 494 -6.97 2.50 -35.31
N PRO A 495 -8.28 2.30 -35.13
CA PRO A 495 -8.82 1.75 -33.88
C PRO A 495 -8.28 0.35 -33.60
N GLU A 496 -7.86 0.14 -32.35
CA GLU A 496 -7.57 -1.17 -31.77
C GLU A 496 -8.85 -2.02 -31.68
N GLU A 497 -8.67 -3.31 -31.35
CA GLU A 497 -9.74 -4.21 -30.93
C GLU A 497 -9.38 -4.90 -29.61
N ALA A 498 -10.35 -5.53 -28.95
CA ALA A 498 -10.06 -6.41 -27.82
C ALA A 498 -9.04 -7.48 -28.24
N CYS A 499 -8.08 -7.79 -27.39
CA CYS A 499 -7.13 -8.85 -27.68
C CYS A 499 -7.86 -10.20 -27.66
N GLU A 500 -7.93 -10.85 -28.83
CA GLU A 500 -8.66 -12.11 -29.06
C GLU A 500 -7.91 -13.10 -29.98
N THR A 501 -6.67 -12.78 -30.37
CA THR A 501 -5.88 -13.58 -31.33
C THR A 501 -4.83 -14.49 -30.70
N VAL A 502 -4.21 -14.03 -29.62
CA VAL A 502 -3.07 -14.67 -28.93
C VAL A 502 -3.39 -15.00 -27.47
N ILE A 503 -4.25 -14.18 -26.86
CA ILE A 503 -4.92 -14.35 -25.56
C ILE A 503 -6.37 -13.88 -25.72
N PHE A 504 -7.18 -14.00 -24.67
CA PHE A 504 -8.47 -13.30 -24.59
C PHE A 504 -8.45 -12.33 -23.40
N SER A 505 -8.75 -11.05 -23.63
CA SER A 505 -8.77 -10.02 -22.57
C SER A 505 -9.70 -10.39 -21.41
N GLY A 506 -9.14 -10.53 -20.21
CA GLY A 506 -9.86 -10.86 -19.00
C GLY A 506 -10.94 -9.83 -18.69
N GLY A 507 -12.16 -10.28 -18.44
CA GLY A 507 -13.29 -9.37 -18.21
C GLY A 507 -14.59 -10.09 -17.87
N GLY A 508 -15.51 -9.36 -17.25
CA GLY A 508 -16.76 -9.92 -16.76
C GLY A 508 -17.35 -9.14 -15.59
N PHE A 509 -17.92 -9.87 -14.63
CA PHE A 509 -18.48 -9.33 -13.40
C PHE A 509 -18.05 -10.16 -12.20
N SER A 510 -17.72 -9.47 -11.11
CA SER A 510 -17.38 -10.06 -9.82
C SER A 510 -18.51 -10.89 -9.22
N ASN A 511 -18.15 -11.94 -8.48
CA ASN A 511 -19.03 -12.70 -7.61
C ASN A 511 -19.04 -12.17 -6.17
N VAL A 512 -18.05 -11.35 -5.78
CA VAL A 512 -17.81 -10.89 -4.41
C VAL A 512 -18.14 -9.40 -4.22
N PHE A 513 -17.66 -8.54 -5.12
CA PHE A 513 -17.69 -7.10 -4.96
C PHE A 513 -18.98 -6.46 -5.50
N PRO A 514 -19.66 -5.61 -4.71
CA PRO A 514 -20.82 -4.84 -5.17
C PRO A 514 -20.41 -3.83 -6.24
N LEU A 515 -21.39 -3.40 -7.04
CA LEU A 515 -21.23 -2.36 -8.07
C LEU A 515 -20.94 -1.01 -7.42
N PRO A 516 -19.73 -0.42 -7.61
CA PRO A 516 -19.42 0.88 -7.02
C PRO A 516 -20.20 2.01 -7.71
N SER A 517 -20.49 3.07 -6.95
CA SER A 517 -21.35 4.17 -7.39
C SER A 517 -20.85 4.86 -8.67
N TYR A 518 -19.53 5.01 -8.81
CA TYR A 518 -18.90 5.62 -9.98
C TYR A 518 -19.12 4.83 -11.27
N GLN A 519 -19.27 3.50 -11.19
CA GLN A 519 -19.45 2.61 -12.35
C GLN A 519 -20.93 2.42 -12.71
N ALA A 520 -21.85 2.67 -11.77
CA ALA A 520 -23.25 2.24 -11.88
C ALA A 520 -23.98 2.74 -13.14
N ALA A 521 -23.70 3.96 -13.59
CA ALA A 521 -24.26 4.51 -14.83
C ALA A 521 -23.80 3.75 -16.09
N ALA A 522 -22.54 3.33 -16.12
CA ALA A 522 -21.92 2.65 -17.25
C ALA A 522 -22.42 1.21 -17.37
N VAL A 523 -22.42 0.45 -16.26
CA VAL A 523 -22.98 -0.91 -16.21
C VAL A 523 -24.47 -0.93 -16.55
N LYS A 524 -25.25 0.04 -16.06
CA LYS A 524 -26.67 0.20 -16.43
C LYS A 524 -26.85 0.47 -17.93
N SER A 525 -26.00 1.30 -18.53
CA SER A 525 -26.02 1.56 -19.98
C SER A 525 -25.69 0.30 -20.79
N PHE A 526 -24.66 -0.43 -20.40
CA PHE A 526 -24.28 -1.71 -21.01
C PHE A 526 -25.46 -2.70 -21.00
N PHE A 527 -26.09 -2.94 -19.84
CA PHE A 527 -27.23 -3.86 -19.77
C PHE A 527 -28.48 -3.40 -20.53
N ALA A 528 -28.69 -2.08 -20.67
CA ALA A 528 -29.84 -1.54 -21.41
C ALA A 528 -29.67 -1.69 -22.94
N ASN A 529 -28.45 -1.53 -23.45
CA ASN A 529 -28.17 -1.48 -24.89
C ASN A 529 -27.60 -2.80 -25.45
N HIS A 530 -26.85 -3.54 -24.62
CA HIS A 530 -26.07 -4.73 -25.01
C HIS A 530 -26.27 -5.90 -24.00
N PRO A 531 -27.51 -6.32 -23.70
CA PRO A 531 -27.78 -7.37 -22.72
C PRO A 531 -27.11 -8.70 -23.11
N PRO A 532 -26.22 -9.27 -22.27
CA PRO A 532 -25.55 -10.54 -22.57
C PRO A 532 -26.55 -11.71 -22.69
N PRO A 533 -26.33 -12.68 -23.60
CA PRO A 533 -27.22 -13.82 -23.82
C PRO A 533 -27.06 -14.93 -22.74
N TYR A 534 -26.74 -14.54 -21.51
CA TYR A 534 -26.29 -15.40 -20.43
C TYR A 534 -27.12 -15.25 -19.16
N THR A 535 -27.15 -16.29 -18.34
CA THR A 535 -27.95 -16.36 -17.12
C THR A 535 -27.07 -16.37 -15.86
N SER A 536 -27.69 -16.40 -14.68
CA SER A 536 -27.01 -16.59 -13.40
C SER A 536 -26.22 -17.91 -13.30
N ALA A 537 -26.43 -18.86 -14.23
CA ALA A 537 -25.61 -20.07 -14.36
C ALA A 537 -24.21 -19.78 -14.93
N GLN A 538 -24.05 -18.74 -15.75
CA GLN A 538 -22.78 -18.37 -16.37
C GLN A 538 -22.02 -17.33 -15.56
N TYR A 539 -22.67 -16.33 -14.95
CA TYR A 539 -21.99 -15.26 -14.21
C TYR A 539 -22.94 -14.59 -13.20
N ASN A 540 -22.44 -13.63 -12.42
CA ASN A 540 -23.31 -12.81 -11.57
C ASN A 540 -24.07 -11.76 -12.41
N ASN A 541 -25.24 -12.14 -12.92
CA ASN A 541 -26.09 -11.29 -13.74
C ASN A 541 -27.05 -10.37 -12.94
N SER A 542 -26.78 -10.12 -11.66
CA SER A 542 -27.61 -9.30 -10.77
C SER A 542 -27.70 -7.82 -11.15
N GLN A 543 -26.77 -7.34 -11.99
CA GLN A 543 -26.54 -5.92 -12.30
C GLN A 543 -26.17 -5.08 -11.05
N GLN A 544 -25.72 -5.73 -9.97
CA GLN A 544 -25.37 -5.12 -8.68
C GLN A 544 -23.94 -5.47 -8.23
N THR A 545 -23.10 -6.04 -9.10
CA THR A 545 -21.69 -6.32 -8.83
C THR A 545 -20.74 -5.56 -9.76
N ARG A 546 -19.49 -5.39 -9.31
CA ARG A 546 -18.40 -4.74 -10.05
C ARG A 546 -18.17 -5.45 -11.39
N GLY A 547 -18.36 -4.73 -12.49
CA GLY A 547 -17.93 -5.16 -13.83
C GLY A 547 -16.46 -4.80 -14.05
N PHE A 548 -15.70 -5.60 -14.80
CA PHE A 548 -14.27 -5.35 -15.08
C PHE A 548 -13.92 -5.76 -16.53
N PRO A 549 -12.87 -5.21 -17.15
CA PRO A 549 -11.91 -4.23 -16.61
C PRO A 549 -12.47 -2.79 -16.54
N ASP A 550 -11.67 -1.85 -16.06
CA ASP A 550 -12.01 -0.42 -16.03
C ASP A 550 -11.54 0.30 -17.30
N ILE A 551 -10.35 -0.07 -17.80
CA ILE A 551 -9.73 0.38 -19.06
C ILE A 551 -8.97 -0.78 -19.70
N SER A 552 -8.42 -0.57 -20.89
CA SER A 552 -7.41 -1.46 -21.48
C SER A 552 -6.19 -0.70 -21.97
N ALA A 553 -5.11 -1.42 -22.27
CA ALA A 553 -4.09 -0.98 -23.21
C ALA A 553 -3.63 -2.19 -24.03
N ASN A 554 -2.77 -1.98 -25.02
CA ASN A 554 -2.31 -3.04 -25.90
C ASN A 554 -1.61 -4.14 -25.07
N GLY A 555 -1.96 -5.39 -25.32
CA GLY A 555 -1.40 -6.57 -24.63
C GLY A 555 -0.88 -7.63 -25.59
N ALA A 556 -0.48 -7.24 -26.82
CA ALA A 556 -0.09 -8.18 -27.87
C ALA A 556 1.19 -7.76 -28.62
N ASN A 557 1.93 -8.73 -29.13
CA ASN A 557 3.13 -8.57 -29.97
C ASN A 557 4.27 -7.76 -29.33
N TYR A 558 4.37 -7.74 -27.99
CA TYR A 558 5.43 -7.01 -27.29
C TYR A 558 6.78 -7.65 -27.58
N VAL A 559 7.70 -6.87 -28.13
CA VAL A 559 9.12 -7.23 -28.19
C VAL A 559 9.72 -6.99 -26.80
N ILE A 560 10.27 -8.02 -26.16
CA ILE A 560 11.08 -7.93 -24.93
C ILE A 560 12.46 -8.57 -25.16
N ALA A 561 13.46 -8.21 -24.35
CA ALA A 561 14.61 -9.09 -24.15
C ALA A 561 14.34 -10.06 -22.98
N VAL A 562 14.81 -11.31 -23.12
CA VAL A 562 14.71 -12.37 -22.11
C VAL A 562 15.69 -13.49 -22.45
N ASP A 563 16.38 -14.01 -21.44
CA ASP A 563 17.40 -15.07 -21.55
C ASP A 563 18.53 -14.74 -22.58
N GLY A 564 18.88 -13.45 -22.69
CA GLY A 564 19.88 -12.95 -23.65
C GLY A 564 19.41 -12.91 -25.12
N THR A 565 18.11 -13.08 -25.37
CA THR A 565 17.49 -13.10 -26.71
C THR A 565 16.30 -12.14 -26.77
N PHE A 566 15.78 -11.84 -27.97
CA PHE A 566 14.51 -11.12 -28.09
C PHE A 566 13.37 -12.10 -28.35
N SER A 567 12.21 -11.85 -27.75
CA SER A 567 10.99 -12.65 -27.91
C SER A 567 9.77 -11.76 -28.10
N LEU A 568 8.75 -12.28 -28.78
CA LEU A 568 7.39 -11.74 -28.71
C LEU A 568 6.72 -12.20 -27.40
N VAL A 569 5.89 -11.33 -26.81
CA VAL A 569 5.13 -11.60 -25.59
C VAL A 569 3.71 -11.01 -25.70
N TYR A 570 2.78 -11.67 -25.02
CA TYR A 570 1.35 -11.33 -24.97
C TYR A 570 0.87 -11.40 -23.52
N GLY A 571 -0.04 -10.52 -23.11
CA GLY A 571 -0.59 -10.53 -21.76
C GLY A 571 -1.28 -9.23 -21.41
N THR A 572 -2.25 -9.31 -20.50
CA THR A 572 -2.68 -8.14 -19.71
C THR A 572 -1.54 -7.63 -18.82
N SER A 573 -0.58 -8.49 -18.47
CA SER A 573 0.72 -8.09 -17.92
C SER A 573 1.45 -7.05 -18.75
N ALA A 574 1.35 -7.07 -20.08
CA ALA A 574 1.96 -6.03 -20.90
C ALA A 574 1.17 -4.72 -20.88
N SER A 575 -0.16 -4.77 -20.69
CA SER A 575 -1.02 -3.57 -20.75
C SER A 575 -1.06 -2.79 -19.42
N SER A 576 -0.97 -3.48 -18.28
CA SER A 576 -0.96 -2.88 -16.93
C SER A 576 0.17 -1.84 -16.70
N PRO A 577 1.47 -2.16 -16.89
CA PRO A 577 2.58 -1.23 -16.68
C PRO A 577 2.59 -0.09 -17.72
N VAL A 578 2.00 -0.30 -18.91
CA VAL A 578 1.84 0.75 -19.93
C VAL A 578 0.77 1.75 -19.52
N ALA A 579 -0.39 1.30 -19.04
CA ALA A 579 -1.41 2.19 -18.47
C ALA A 579 -0.85 2.96 -17.26
N ALA A 580 -0.15 2.26 -16.34
CA ALA A 580 0.50 2.87 -15.19
C ALA A 580 1.57 3.91 -15.57
N SER A 581 2.36 3.65 -16.62
CA SER A 581 3.32 4.61 -17.17
C SER A 581 2.62 5.87 -17.67
N ILE A 582 1.52 5.75 -18.40
CA ILE A 582 0.74 6.89 -18.91
C ILE A 582 0.21 7.77 -17.76
N PHE A 583 -0.32 7.17 -16.68
CA PHE A 583 -0.77 7.94 -15.51
C PHE A 583 0.38 8.50 -14.66
N THR A 584 1.56 7.87 -14.66
CA THR A 584 2.79 8.46 -14.12
C THR A 584 3.15 9.74 -14.87
N LEU A 585 3.00 9.77 -16.19
CA LEU A 585 3.24 10.97 -17.02
C LEU A 585 2.14 12.04 -16.86
N VAL A 586 0.89 11.65 -16.56
CA VAL A 586 -0.16 12.59 -16.14
C VAL A 586 0.17 13.22 -14.78
N ASN A 587 0.74 12.45 -13.84
CA ASN A 587 1.26 12.98 -12.58
C ASN A 587 2.39 13.98 -12.82
N GLU A 588 3.33 13.71 -13.74
CA GLU A 588 4.39 14.67 -14.10
C GLU A 588 3.80 16.04 -14.50
N ALA A 589 2.84 16.04 -15.42
CA ALA A 589 2.18 17.26 -15.88
C ALA A 589 1.46 18.02 -14.74
N ARG A 590 0.78 17.30 -13.84
CA ARG A 590 0.10 17.88 -12.67
C ARG A 590 1.08 18.46 -11.64
N LEU A 591 2.10 17.71 -11.28
CA LEU A 591 3.09 18.07 -10.27
C LEU A 591 3.99 19.22 -10.74
N ALA A 592 4.25 19.34 -12.06
CA ALA A 592 4.95 20.46 -12.66
C ALA A 592 4.21 21.81 -12.48
N ILE A 593 2.88 21.80 -12.36
CA ILE A 593 2.07 22.99 -12.02
C ILE A 593 1.61 23.03 -10.55
N GLY A 594 2.22 22.21 -9.68
CA GLY A 594 2.00 22.25 -8.23
C GLY A 594 0.76 21.53 -7.70
N LYS A 595 0.03 20.76 -8.51
CA LYS A 595 -1.08 19.90 -8.06
C LYS A 595 -0.55 18.57 -7.50
N SER A 596 -1.33 17.79 -6.73
CA SER A 596 -0.95 16.44 -6.29
C SER A 596 -1.01 15.39 -7.41
N SER A 597 -0.64 14.15 -7.09
CA SER A 597 -0.93 12.96 -7.90
C SER A 597 -2.44 12.80 -8.19
N VAL A 598 -2.77 12.03 -9.22
CA VAL A 598 -4.16 11.73 -9.61
C VAL A 598 -4.92 10.91 -8.56
N GLY A 599 -4.23 10.10 -7.75
CA GLY A 599 -4.84 9.21 -6.76
C GLY A 599 -5.67 8.11 -7.39
N PHE A 600 -6.74 7.66 -6.73
CA PHE A 600 -7.70 6.74 -7.33
C PHE A 600 -8.39 7.38 -8.55
N ILE A 601 -8.25 6.78 -9.74
CA ILE A 601 -8.64 7.42 -11.01
C ILE A 601 -10.01 7.02 -11.56
N ASN A 602 -10.55 5.85 -11.19
CA ASN A 602 -11.77 5.32 -11.83
C ASN A 602 -12.92 6.36 -11.83
N PRO A 603 -13.21 7.11 -10.75
CA PRO A 603 -14.29 8.10 -10.74
C PRO A 603 -14.11 9.24 -11.75
N VAL A 604 -12.86 9.61 -12.07
CA VAL A 604 -12.57 10.57 -13.14
C VAL A 604 -12.84 9.93 -14.51
N LEU A 605 -12.39 8.70 -14.73
CA LEU A 605 -12.54 8.02 -16.03
C LEU A 605 -14.00 7.71 -16.36
N TYR A 606 -14.78 7.20 -15.40
CA TYR A 606 -16.20 6.92 -15.59
C TYR A 606 -17.05 8.21 -15.77
N ALA A 607 -16.61 9.35 -15.23
CA ALA A 607 -17.22 10.65 -15.50
C ALA A 607 -16.77 11.29 -16.83
N HIS A 608 -15.60 10.89 -17.34
CA HIS A 608 -15.00 11.42 -18.58
C HIS A 608 -14.60 10.30 -19.56
N PRO A 609 -15.51 9.40 -19.97
CA PRO A 609 -15.18 8.28 -20.87
C PRO A 609 -14.66 8.74 -22.24
N GLY A 610 -15.05 9.96 -22.66
CA GLY A 610 -14.53 10.59 -23.88
C GLY A 610 -13.04 10.91 -23.86
N ASP A 611 -12.35 10.81 -22.71
CA ASP A 611 -10.90 10.96 -22.57
C ASP A 611 -10.12 9.66 -22.87
N LEU A 612 -10.84 8.60 -23.25
CA LEU A 612 -10.30 7.32 -23.70
C LEU A 612 -10.66 7.10 -25.19
N ASN A 613 -10.11 6.04 -25.78
CA ASN A 613 -10.43 5.57 -27.12
C ASN A 613 -11.34 4.36 -26.99
N ASP A 614 -12.61 4.51 -27.33
CA ASP A 614 -13.65 3.48 -27.25
C ASP A 614 -13.33 2.27 -28.15
N ILE A 615 -13.46 1.05 -27.63
CA ILE A 615 -13.07 -0.19 -28.34
C ILE A 615 -14.33 -1.01 -28.63
N THR A 616 -14.78 -0.98 -29.88
CA THR A 616 -16.12 -1.48 -30.24
C THR A 616 -16.10 -2.79 -31.01
N SER A 617 -15.05 -3.61 -30.86
CA SER A 617 -14.89 -4.88 -31.60
C SER A 617 -13.95 -5.87 -30.91
N GLY A 618 -14.18 -7.16 -31.15
CA GLY A 618 -13.52 -8.29 -30.48
C GLY A 618 -14.31 -8.76 -29.25
N GLY A 619 -13.93 -9.89 -28.65
CA GLY A 619 -14.58 -10.46 -27.47
C GLY A 619 -13.62 -11.24 -26.57
N ASN A 620 -14.16 -11.90 -25.55
CA ASN A 620 -13.35 -12.62 -24.56
C ASN A 620 -13.84 -14.06 -24.29
N MET A 621 -13.73 -14.91 -25.31
CA MET A 621 -14.14 -16.31 -25.29
C MET A 621 -13.59 -17.10 -24.09
N GLY A 622 -14.43 -17.96 -23.52
CA GLY A 622 -14.08 -18.82 -22.39
C GLY A 622 -15.28 -19.63 -21.87
N CYS A 623 -15.01 -20.63 -21.02
CA CYS A 623 -16.02 -21.49 -20.39
C CYS A 623 -17.01 -22.18 -21.36
N GLY A 624 -16.54 -22.54 -22.56
CA GLY A 624 -17.38 -23.09 -23.63
C GLY A 624 -18.34 -22.09 -24.27
N THR A 625 -18.15 -20.79 -24.06
CA THR A 625 -19.00 -19.71 -24.56
C THR A 625 -18.18 -18.67 -25.35
N PRO A 626 -18.80 -17.90 -26.26
CA PRO A 626 -18.16 -16.73 -26.88
C PRO A 626 -17.70 -15.63 -25.93
N GLY A 627 -18.02 -15.70 -24.63
CA GLY A 627 -17.76 -14.62 -23.69
C GLY A 627 -18.59 -13.37 -23.97
N PHE A 628 -18.13 -12.24 -23.46
CA PHE A 628 -18.68 -10.94 -23.82
C PHE A 628 -18.06 -10.42 -25.11
N THR A 629 -18.59 -9.31 -25.63
CA THR A 629 -18.12 -8.66 -26.86
C THR A 629 -17.96 -7.18 -26.59
N ALA A 630 -16.85 -6.62 -27.07
CA ALA A 630 -16.54 -5.21 -26.93
C ALA A 630 -17.54 -4.36 -27.73
N THR A 631 -17.96 -3.21 -27.19
CA THR A 631 -19.10 -2.46 -27.73
C THR A 631 -18.95 -0.95 -27.50
N THR A 632 -19.99 -0.16 -27.73
CA THR A 632 -19.89 1.31 -27.59
C THR A 632 -20.05 1.74 -26.13
N GLY A 633 -19.03 2.40 -25.58
CA GLY A 633 -18.97 2.77 -24.17
C GLY A 633 -18.42 1.64 -23.30
N TRP A 634 -18.73 1.64 -22.00
CA TRP A 634 -18.17 0.63 -21.10
C TRP A 634 -18.65 -0.79 -21.44
N ASP A 635 -17.71 -1.73 -21.51
CA ASP A 635 -17.99 -3.15 -21.67
C ASP A 635 -17.11 -4.06 -20.78
N PRO A 636 -17.55 -5.30 -20.48
CA PRO A 636 -16.81 -6.28 -19.70
C PRO A 636 -15.76 -7.07 -20.53
N VAL A 637 -15.10 -6.41 -21.49
CA VAL A 637 -13.97 -6.95 -22.28
C VAL A 637 -12.78 -5.98 -22.24
N THR A 638 -13.06 -4.69 -22.44
CA THR A 638 -12.07 -3.61 -22.59
C THR A 638 -12.34 -2.39 -21.69
N GLY A 639 -13.37 -2.46 -20.85
CA GLY A 639 -13.71 -1.40 -19.92
C GLY A 639 -14.18 -0.17 -20.67
N LEU A 640 -13.63 1.00 -20.32
CA LEU A 640 -13.88 2.27 -21.01
C LEU A 640 -12.99 2.48 -22.25
N GLY A 641 -12.22 1.48 -22.68
CA GLY A 641 -11.27 1.57 -23.79
C GLY A 641 -9.87 2.05 -23.38
N THR A 642 -9.08 2.55 -24.34
CA THR A 642 -7.63 2.78 -24.16
C THR A 642 -7.24 4.24 -23.87
N PRO A 643 -6.16 4.52 -23.10
CA PRO A 643 -5.75 5.88 -22.74
C PRO A 643 -5.51 6.83 -23.92
N ASN A 644 -6.18 7.99 -23.93
CA ASN A 644 -5.83 9.09 -24.83
C ASN A 644 -5.06 10.17 -24.05
N PHE A 645 -3.73 10.06 -24.01
CA PHE A 645 -2.89 10.89 -23.12
C PHE A 645 -3.15 12.41 -23.23
N PRO A 646 -3.25 13.03 -24.43
CA PRO A 646 -3.54 14.45 -24.55
C PRO A 646 -4.86 14.89 -23.92
N LYS A 647 -5.92 14.06 -24.02
CA LYS A 647 -7.22 14.34 -23.39
C LYS A 647 -7.13 14.15 -21.87
N LEU A 648 -6.56 13.03 -21.41
CA LEU A 648 -6.34 12.76 -19.99
C LEU A 648 -5.60 13.91 -19.32
N VAL A 649 -4.46 14.35 -19.86
CA VAL A 649 -3.72 15.53 -19.36
C VAL A 649 -4.61 16.77 -19.34
N ALA A 650 -5.35 17.06 -20.42
CA ALA A 650 -6.23 18.23 -20.47
C ALA A 650 -7.33 18.23 -19.40
N THR A 651 -7.91 17.07 -19.08
CA THR A 651 -8.92 16.93 -18.00
C THR A 651 -8.27 16.98 -16.62
N PHE A 652 -7.25 16.15 -16.37
CA PHE A 652 -6.59 16.08 -15.07
C PHE A 652 -5.88 17.39 -14.67
N LEU A 653 -5.42 18.22 -15.62
CA LEU A 653 -4.92 19.57 -15.30
C LEU A 653 -6.04 20.56 -14.91
N ARG A 654 -7.28 20.37 -15.39
CA ARG A 654 -8.45 21.18 -15.03
C ARG A 654 -9.09 20.79 -13.69
N LEU A 655 -8.85 19.59 -13.17
CA LEU A 655 -9.35 19.24 -11.84
C LEU A 655 -8.64 20.10 -10.78
N HIS A 656 -9.42 20.95 -10.09
CA HIS A 656 -8.92 22.00 -9.19
C HIS A 656 -9.12 21.63 -7.72
N TYR A 657 -8.20 22.12 -6.89
CA TYR A 657 -8.45 22.37 -5.48
C TYR A 657 -9.36 23.58 -5.35
N ALA A 658 -10.41 23.48 -4.54
CA ALA A 658 -11.04 24.67 -3.98
C ALA A 658 -10.19 25.17 -2.80
N ASP A 659 -9.28 26.10 -3.07
CA ASP A 659 -8.59 26.88 -2.04
C ASP A 659 -8.64 28.39 -2.38
N GLU A 660 -9.05 29.15 -1.37
CA GLU A 660 -9.41 30.59 -1.32
C GLU A 660 -10.85 30.94 -1.77
N PRO A 661 -11.64 31.62 -0.91
CA PRO A 661 -13.00 32.04 -1.25
C PRO A 661 -12.97 33.08 -2.36
N ALA A 662 -13.90 32.97 -3.31
CA ALA A 662 -14.16 34.04 -4.25
C ALA A 662 -14.43 35.33 -3.45
N THR A 663 -13.62 36.37 -3.68
CA THR A 663 -13.89 37.72 -3.19
C THR A 663 -15.15 38.22 -3.90
N GLN A 664 -16.30 37.92 -3.29
CA GLN A 664 -17.58 38.42 -3.75
C GLN A 664 -17.52 39.95 -3.66
N SER A 665 -17.43 40.59 -4.82
CA SER A 665 -17.79 41.98 -4.96
C SER A 665 -19.30 42.02 -4.76
N GLU A 666 -19.72 42.52 -3.60
CA GLU A 666 -21.14 42.77 -3.33
C GLU A 666 -21.71 43.69 -4.42
N PRO A 667 -22.75 43.28 -5.15
CA PRO A 667 -23.57 44.24 -5.87
C PRO A 667 -24.38 45.04 -4.85
N GLU A 668 -24.44 46.36 -5.04
CA GLU A 668 -25.03 47.31 -4.09
C GLU A 668 -26.49 46.96 -3.75
N ALA A 669 -26.84 47.12 -2.47
CA ALA A 669 -28.17 46.85 -1.97
C ALA A 669 -29.18 47.91 -2.45
N ASP A 670 -30.31 47.46 -3.00
CA ASP A 670 -31.44 48.34 -3.30
C ASP A 670 -32.78 47.62 -3.01
N GLY A 671 -33.74 48.35 -2.44
CA GLY A 671 -35.17 47.99 -2.48
C GLY A 671 -35.71 46.95 -1.47
N ALA A 672 -36.06 47.40 -0.27
CA ALA A 672 -36.85 46.67 0.73
C ALA A 672 -38.22 46.14 0.24
N THR A 673 -38.72 45.05 0.85
CA THR A 673 -40.01 45.05 1.58
C THR A 673 -40.26 43.77 2.41
N GLU A 674 -41.11 43.89 3.44
CA GLU A 674 -41.37 42.87 4.48
C GLU A 674 -42.60 41.98 4.19
N ALA A 675 -42.54 40.70 4.59
CA ALA A 675 -43.62 39.90 5.21
C ALA A 675 -43.06 38.48 5.49
N GLN A 676 -42.73 38.02 6.70
CA GLN A 676 -43.53 37.71 7.90
C GLN A 676 -44.53 36.52 7.79
N HIS A 677 -44.49 35.67 8.83
CA HIS A 677 -45.32 34.49 9.14
C HIS A 677 -45.10 33.27 8.23
N GLY A 678 -45.03 32.02 8.75
CA GLY A 678 -44.98 31.50 10.12
C GLY A 678 -44.79 29.97 10.01
N ASP A 679 -43.73 29.39 10.58
CA ASP A 679 -43.65 28.82 11.93
C ASP A 679 -44.43 27.49 12.14
N ASN A 680 -43.76 26.55 12.81
CA ASN A 680 -44.21 25.23 13.31
C ASN A 680 -44.59 24.11 12.30
N SER A 681 -44.40 22.83 12.59
CA SER A 681 -43.53 22.14 13.58
C SER A 681 -43.73 20.61 13.48
N ILE A 682 -42.75 19.80 13.91
CA ILE A 682 -42.91 18.45 14.52
C ILE A 682 -43.46 17.36 13.54
N ALA A 683 -42.66 16.36 13.12
CA ALA A 683 -42.26 15.14 13.86
C ALA A 683 -43.47 14.24 14.23
N ALA A 684 -43.42 12.91 14.21
CA ALA A 684 -42.44 11.91 13.74
C ALA A 684 -43.17 10.54 13.63
N SER A 685 -42.43 9.45 13.37
CA SER A 685 -42.81 8.02 13.55
C SER A 685 -43.88 7.47 12.60
N ALA A 686 -43.93 6.16 12.30
CA ALA A 686 -42.91 5.08 12.30
C ALA A 686 -43.56 3.84 11.64
N ASP A 687 -42.74 2.84 11.32
CA ASP A 687 -43.11 1.42 11.09
C ASP A 687 -44.05 1.09 9.89
N ALA A 688 -44.12 -0.13 9.37
CA ALA A 688 -43.13 -1.19 9.13
C ALA A 688 -43.77 -2.26 8.20
N ASP A 689 -42.94 -3.08 7.57
CA ASP A 689 -43.20 -4.46 7.10
C ASP A 689 -44.27 -4.81 6.04
N ALA A 690 -43.73 -5.20 4.88
CA ALA A 690 -43.77 -6.55 4.31
C ALA A 690 -44.93 -7.02 3.37
N ASP A 691 -44.47 -7.56 2.24
CA ASP A 691 -44.96 -8.69 1.44
C ASP A 691 -46.42 -8.77 0.94
N ALA A 692 -46.59 -8.67 -0.38
CA ALA A 692 -46.69 -9.87 -1.24
C ALA A 692 -46.78 -9.54 -2.74
N ASN A 693 -46.26 -10.43 -3.58
CA ASN A 693 -46.16 -10.28 -5.04
C ASN A 693 -47.21 -11.13 -5.77
N THR A 694 -47.97 -10.58 -6.74
CA THR A 694 -48.45 -11.30 -7.95
C THR A 694 -49.19 -10.41 -8.99
N PHE A 695 -48.55 -10.18 -10.14
CA PHE A 695 -49.05 -10.17 -11.54
C PHE A 695 -50.54 -10.55 -11.76
N THR A 696 -51.38 -9.98 -12.66
CA THR A 696 -51.26 -9.26 -13.97
C THR A 696 -52.71 -8.87 -14.45
N PRO A 697 -53.02 -8.52 -15.73
CA PRO A 697 -52.48 -7.46 -16.61
C PRO A 697 -53.59 -6.60 -17.29
N ALA A 698 -53.44 -5.27 -17.39
CA ALA A 698 -54.14 -4.45 -18.38
C ALA A 698 -53.47 -3.08 -18.58
N GLU A 699 -53.76 -2.44 -19.73
CA GLU A 699 -53.49 -1.03 -20.09
C GLU A 699 -52.13 -0.68 -20.75
N GLN A 700 -51.82 -1.42 -21.82
CA GLN A 700 -51.18 -0.82 -23.00
C GLN A 700 -52.26 -0.30 -23.96
N ALA A 701 -52.37 1.02 -24.15
CA ALA A 701 -52.68 1.70 -25.42
C ALA A 701 -53.03 3.18 -25.22
N GLU A 702 -52.07 4.08 -25.44
CA GLU A 702 -52.20 5.35 -26.21
C GLU A 702 -51.01 6.29 -25.93
N GLU A 703 -49.92 6.18 -26.71
CA GLU A 703 -49.33 7.37 -27.33
C GLU A 703 -48.43 6.97 -28.52
N ARG A 704 -48.89 7.21 -29.75
CA ARG A 704 -48.12 6.91 -30.97
C ARG A 704 -48.46 7.86 -32.12
N ALA A 705 -48.33 9.18 -31.91
CA ALA A 705 -48.45 10.17 -32.97
C ALA A 705 -47.85 11.57 -32.61
N ALA A 706 -46.52 11.70 -32.55
CA ALA A 706 -45.86 13.02 -32.48
C ALA A 706 -44.44 13.01 -33.10
N ALA A 707 -44.28 12.38 -34.27
CA ALA A 707 -43.01 12.35 -35.01
C ALA A 707 -43.13 13.16 -36.32
N SER A 708 -43.13 14.50 -36.21
CA SER A 708 -43.03 15.44 -37.33
C SER A 708 -42.99 16.90 -36.83
N GLU A 709 -41.88 17.38 -36.24
CA GLU A 709 -41.44 18.80 -36.23
C GLU A 709 -40.20 19.03 -35.33
N VAL A 710 -39.06 18.37 -35.61
CA VAL A 710 -37.74 18.86 -35.18
C VAL A 710 -36.72 18.59 -36.30
N ASN A 711 -36.85 19.33 -37.40
CA ASN A 711 -35.98 19.19 -38.57
C ASN A 711 -35.68 20.57 -39.20
N SER A 712 -35.22 21.52 -38.35
CA SER A 712 -34.72 22.85 -38.76
C SER A 712 -33.96 23.56 -37.62
N ALA A 713 -32.85 22.97 -37.14
CA ALA A 713 -31.97 23.61 -36.14
C ALA A 713 -30.50 23.19 -36.26
N THR A 714 -30.07 22.70 -37.42
CA THR A 714 -28.79 21.98 -37.62
C THR A 714 -27.87 22.59 -38.68
N GLU A 715 -28.12 23.82 -39.14
CA GLU A 715 -27.26 24.51 -40.12
C GLU A 715 -26.62 25.84 -39.65
N GLU A 716 -26.99 26.41 -38.50
CA GLU A 716 -26.36 27.65 -37.97
C GLU A 716 -25.29 27.42 -36.88
N ALA A 717 -25.10 26.19 -36.38
CA ALA A 717 -24.09 25.89 -35.37
C ALA A 717 -22.66 25.70 -35.94
N THR A 718 -22.52 25.63 -37.27
CA THR A 718 -21.29 25.14 -37.92
C THR A 718 -20.26 26.23 -38.26
N GLU A 719 -20.64 27.52 -38.24
CA GLU A 719 -19.69 28.62 -38.52
C GLU A 719 -18.94 29.16 -37.29
N GLN A 720 -19.50 29.06 -36.07
CA GLN A 720 -18.81 29.54 -34.85
C GLN A 720 -17.75 28.58 -34.30
N ALA A 721 -17.79 27.29 -34.65
CA ALA A 721 -16.76 26.32 -34.26
C ALA A 721 -15.41 26.54 -34.97
N SER A 722 -15.40 27.25 -36.11
CA SER A 722 -14.20 27.49 -36.92
C SER A 722 -13.26 28.54 -36.31
N SER A 723 -13.80 29.57 -35.64
CA SER A 723 -12.99 30.68 -35.10
C SER A 723 -12.15 30.31 -33.88
N THR A 724 -12.58 29.35 -33.07
CA THR A 724 -11.95 29.01 -31.78
C THR A 724 -10.70 28.12 -31.95
N ALA A 725 -10.65 27.34 -33.04
CA ALA A 725 -9.48 26.50 -33.38
C ALA A 725 -8.23 27.32 -33.73
N GLY A 726 -8.38 28.59 -34.13
CA GLY A 726 -7.27 29.50 -34.42
C GLY A 726 -6.50 29.95 -33.17
N SER A 727 -7.20 30.22 -32.06
CA SER A 727 -6.57 30.75 -30.84
C SER A 727 -5.79 29.69 -30.05
N VAL A 728 -6.19 28.41 -30.12
CA VAL A 728 -5.50 27.34 -29.37
C VAL A 728 -4.11 27.03 -29.94
N LYS A 729 -3.92 27.14 -31.28
CA LYS A 729 -2.60 26.98 -31.91
C LYS A 729 -1.60 28.09 -31.51
N SER A 730 -2.10 29.30 -31.21
CA SER A 730 -1.27 30.43 -30.74
C SER A 730 -0.74 30.24 -29.32
N ALA A 731 -1.56 29.67 -28.42
CA ALA A 731 -1.13 29.39 -27.04
C ALA A 731 -0.04 28.30 -26.98
N ALA A 732 -0.22 27.20 -27.72
CA ALA A 732 0.75 26.10 -27.76
C ALA A 732 2.13 26.50 -28.31
N GLN A 733 2.18 27.41 -29.30
CA GLN A 733 3.45 27.94 -29.83
C GLN A 733 4.14 28.96 -28.90
N THR A 734 3.43 29.54 -27.93
CA THR A 734 3.99 30.53 -27.00
C THR A 734 4.68 29.89 -25.79
N ALA A 735 4.20 28.72 -25.35
CA ALA A 735 4.85 27.94 -24.28
C ALA A 735 6.25 27.43 -24.67
N GLY A 736 6.47 27.07 -25.95
CA GLY A 736 7.74 26.54 -26.45
C GLY A 736 8.90 27.54 -26.60
N LYS A 737 8.72 28.82 -26.23
CA LYS A 737 9.75 29.88 -26.41
C LYS A 737 10.23 30.56 -25.12
N ALA A 738 9.72 30.16 -23.95
CA ALA A 738 10.04 30.81 -22.67
C ALA A 738 11.20 30.15 -21.89
N VAL A 739 11.93 29.19 -22.47
CA VAL A 739 12.98 28.39 -21.79
C VAL A 739 14.41 28.74 -22.25
N THR A 740 14.58 29.73 -23.14
CA THR A 740 15.90 30.15 -23.67
C THR A 740 16.20 31.62 -23.38
N GLY A 741 16.43 31.99 -22.11
CA GLY A 741 16.75 33.39 -21.79
C GLY A 741 16.98 33.79 -20.33
N ALA A 742 17.70 33.01 -19.51
CA ALA A 742 18.08 33.45 -18.16
C ALA A 742 19.37 32.79 -17.61
N ALA A 743 20.51 32.97 -18.31
CA ALA A 743 21.81 32.49 -17.84
C ALA A 743 22.97 33.40 -18.25
N GLN A 744 23.13 34.57 -17.58
CA GLN A 744 24.41 35.30 -17.51
C GLN A 744 24.41 36.45 -16.49
N SER A 745 25.58 36.70 -15.90
CA SER A 745 25.89 37.74 -14.88
C SER A 745 25.24 37.48 -13.50
N LEU A 746 25.90 37.70 -12.35
CA LEU A 746 27.14 38.43 -12.02
C LEU A 746 28.07 37.60 -11.12
N GLY A 747 29.32 38.04 -10.96
CA GLY A 747 30.21 37.52 -9.94
C GLY A 747 31.24 38.53 -9.41
N ALA A 748 31.87 38.13 -8.29
CA ALA A 748 33.17 38.57 -7.74
C ALA A 748 33.30 39.80 -6.80
N ALA A 749 34.23 39.63 -5.83
CA ALA A 749 34.96 40.62 -4.98
C ALA A 749 34.14 41.34 -3.87
N ALA A 750 34.64 41.66 -2.66
CA ALA A 750 35.90 41.43 -1.90
C ALA A 750 35.58 41.49 -0.36
N GLY A 751 36.45 41.49 0.66
CA GLY A 751 37.93 41.41 0.81
C GLY A 751 38.42 42.11 2.10
N PHE A 752 39.58 41.68 2.67
CA PHE A 752 40.25 42.21 3.90
C PHE A 752 39.50 42.00 5.25
N GLY A 753 40.15 41.94 6.43
CA GLY A 753 41.57 42.03 6.80
C GLY A 753 41.79 41.74 8.31
N SER A 754 43.04 41.52 8.77
CA SER A 754 43.39 40.93 10.09
C SER A 754 44.17 41.87 11.03
N GLN A 755 44.04 41.69 12.37
CA GLN A 755 45.07 41.70 13.45
C GLN A 755 44.41 41.96 14.84
N GLY A 756 44.63 41.16 15.89
CA GLY A 756 45.68 41.31 16.94
C GLY A 756 45.06 41.92 18.23
N SER A 757 45.41 41.61 19.49
CA SER A 757 46.43 40.77 20.16
C SER A 757 46.09 40.58 21.67
N GLU A 758 46.59 39.50 22.32
CA GLU A 758 47.03 39.35 23.74
C GLU A 758 46.30 40.03 24.93
N ALA A 759 46.28 39.53 26.18
CA ALA A 759 46.45 38.21 26.82
C ALA A 759 46.12 38.39 28.33
N GLY A 760 45.41 37.47 28.99
CA GLY A 760 45.09 37.58 30.43
C GLY A 760 44.31 36.39 30.97
N SER A 761 44.83 35.74 32.00
CA SER A 761 44.41 34.43 32.51
C SER A 761 43.07 34.39 33.26
N ASP A 762 42.20 33.46 32.88
CA ASP A 762 41.50 32.54 33.81
C ASP A 762 41.03 31.28 33.04
N ALA A 763 40.66 30.21 33.75
CA ALA A 763 40.33 28.91 33.13
C ALA A 763 39.12 28.99 32.18
N PRO A 764 39.13 28.31 31.01
CA PRO A 764 38.23 28.65 29.92
C PRO A 764 36.78 28.18 30.15
N PRO A 765 35.79 29.06 29.99
CA PRO A 765 34.41 28.66 29.70
C PRO A 765 34.35 27.90 28.37
N ALA A 766 33.25 27.17 28.11
CA ALA A 766 32.98 26.64 26.78
C ALA A 766 33.00 27.79 25.75
N GLU A 767 33.76 27.64 24.66
CA GLU A 767 34.05 28.74 23.72
C GLU A 767 32.75 29.40 23.22
N THR A 768 32.54 30.64 23.67
CA THR A 768 31.34 31.42 23.35
C THR A 768 31.38 31.82 21.88
N SER A 769 30.38 31.38 21.11
CA SER A 769 30.29 31.60 19.67
C SER A 769 29.05 32.41 19.31
N LYS A 770 29.10 33.18 18.22
CA LYS A 770 27.90 33.79 17.63
C LYS A 770 26.96 32.74 17.01
N THR A 771 27.48 31.55 16.73
CA THR A 771 26.73 30.43 16.17
C THR A 771 26.41 29.40 17.25
N VAL A 772 25.14 29.07 17.42
CA VAL A 772 24.69 27.92 18.20
C VAL A 772 24.45 26.73 17.29
N TYR A 773 24.87 25.55 17.75
CA TYR A 773 24.35 24.27 17.28
C TYR A 773 22.96 24.06 17.89
N VAL A 774 22.01 23.65 17.05
CA VAL A 774 20.66 23.25 17.45
C VAL A 774 20.47 21.80 17.02
N GLY A 775 20.34 20.88 17.97
CA GLY A 775 20.15 19.46 17.75
C GLY A 775 18.81 18.95 18.26
N ASN A 776 18.47 17.71 17.88
CA ASN A 776 17.19 17.06 18.18
C ASN A 776 15.96 17.81 17.64
N ILE A 777 16.14 18.46 16.49
CA ILE A 777 15.08 19.16 15.76
C ILE A 777 14.16 18.11 15.11
N PHE A 778 12.86 18.40 15.00
CA PHE A 778 11.97 17.59 14.17
C PHE A 778 12.41 17.67 12.69
N PHE A 779 12.23 16.58 11.93
CA PHE A 779 12.93 16.44 10.65
C PHE A 779 12.36 17.31 9.52
N ASP A 780 11.09 17.71 9.62
CA ASP A 780 10.40 18.54 8.62
C ASP A 780 10.53 20.04 8.89
N VAL A 781 11.10 20.42 10.03
CA VAL A 781 11.41 21.82 10.38
C VAL A 781 12.39 22.38 9.36
N ARG A 782 12.10 23.57 8.84
CA ARG A 782 12.91 24.26 7.84
C ARG A 782 13.75 25.37 8.48
N SER A 783 14.68 25.92 7.70
CA SER A 783 15.57 26.98 8.18
C SER A 783 14.79 28.26 8.53
N GLU A 784 13.68 28.51 7.84
CA GLU A 784 12.77 29.63 8.06
C GLU A 784 12.03 29.51 9.40
N ASP A 785 11.59 28.30 9.75
CA ASP A 785 10.87 28.03 11.00
C ASP A 785 11.81 28.23 12.22
N LEU A 786 13.01 27.66 12.15
CA LEU A 786 14.05 27.89 13.16
C LEU A 786 14.47 29.35 13.25
N LYS A 787 14.57 30.07 12.12
CA LYS A 787 14.89 31.50 12.13
C LYS A 787 13.83 32.29 12.90
N LYS A 788 12.55 32.09 12.54
CA LYS A 788 11.41 32.75 13.18
C LYS A 788 11.32 32.47 14.69
N GLU A 789 11.63 31.25 15.11
CA GLU A 789 11.62 30.89 16.53
C GLU A 789 12.83 31.50 17.27
N PHE A 790 14.04 31.39 16.71
CA PHE A 790 15.27 31.83 17.37
C PHE A 790 15.46 33.36 17.37
N GLU A 791 14.79 34.10 16.47
CA GLU A 791 14.73 35.58 16.49
C GLU A 791 14.23 36.15 17.84
N ARG A 792 13.49 35.35 18.62
CA ARG A 792 13.08 35.71 20.00
C ARG A 792 14.25 35.90 20.97
N ALA A 793 15.42 35.31 20.71
CA ALA A 793 16.63 35.50 21.52
C ALA A 793 17.47 36.70 21.07
N GLY A 794 17.32 37.14 19.81
CA GLY A 794 17.98 38.29 19.21
C GLY A 794 18.11 38.15 17.68
N PRO A 795 18.64 39.16 16.98
CA PRO A 795 18.73 39.15 15.52
C PRO A 795 19.53 37.96 14.96
N VAL A 796 18.87 37.18 14.11
CA VAL A 796 19.43 36.00 13.44
C VAL A 796 19.92 36.37 12.03
N VAL A 797 21.23 36.20 11.81
CA VAL A 797 21.91 36.47 10.55
C VAL A 797 21.63 35.37 9.52
N ASP A 798 21.80 34.11 9.93
CA ASP A 798 21.68 32.94 9.05
C ASP A 798 21.23 31.69 9.84
N VAL A 799 20.52 30.79 9.16
CA VAL A 799 20.11 29.48 9.70
C VAL A 799 20.39 28.41 8.66
N LYS A 800 21.15 27.40 9.06
CA LYS A 800 21.53 26.28 8.19
C LYS A 800 21.21 24.94 8.85
N ILE A 801 20.14 24.29 8.38
CA ILE A 801 19.88 22.89 8.67
C ILE A 801 20.85 22.02 7.86
N ILE A 802 21.42 20.99 8.50
CA ILE A 802 22.30 20.05 7.80
C ILE A 802 21.46 18.93 7.21
N MET A 803 21.52 18.80 5.88
CA MET A 803 20.84 17.78 5.11
C MET A 803 21.80 16.62 4.77
N ASP A 804 21.26 15.46 4.41
CA ASP A 804 21.99 14.36 3.80
C ASP A 804 22.12 14.55 2.27
N PRO A 805 22.87 13.70 1.54
CA PRO A 805 23.01 13.82 0.09
C PRO A 805 21.72 13.66 -0.73
N ARG A 806 20.61 13.26 -0.10
CA ARG A 806 19.28 13.11 -0.70
C ARG A 806 18.36 14.30 -0.36
N GLY A 807 18.90 15.35 0.27
CA GLY A 807 18.17 16.56 0.65
C GLY A 807 17.40 16.46 1.97
N LEU A 808 17.49 15.35 2.71
CA LEU A 808 16.71 15.15 3.94
C LEU A 808 17.45 15.70 5.16
N SER A 809 16.74 16.47 6.01
CA SER A 809 17.28 17.00 7.27
C SER A 809 17.85 15.89 8.16
N LYS A 810 19.04 16.12 8.73
CA LYS A 810 19.70 15.21 9.70
C LYS A 810 19.23 15.45 11.14
N GLY A 811 18.23 16.29 11.38
CA GLY A 811 17.68 16.59 12.72
C GLY A 811 18.54 17.55 13.55
N PHE A 812 19.44 18.28 12.90
CA PHE A 812 20.23 19.34 13.52
C PHE A 812 20.59 20.43 12.50
N GLY A 813 20.89 21.62 13.02
CA GLY A 813 21.31 22.78 12.25
C GLY A 813 22.16 23.73 13.08
N TYR A 814 22.46 24.87 12.47
CA TYR A 814 23.22 25.95 13.07
C TYR A 814 22.46 27.26 12.91
N VAL A 815 22.35 28.04 13.98
CA VAL A 815 21.76 29.38 13.98
C VAL A 815 22.85 30.38 14.32
N ASN A 816 23.10 31.34 13.43
CA ASN A 816 24.11 32.38 13.57
C ASN A 816 23.45 33.71 13.95
N PHE A 817 23.86 34.29 15.07
CA PHE A 817 23.33 35.54 15.60
C PHE A 817 24.27 36.73 15.31
N GLU A 818 23.72 37.95 15.32
CA GLU A 818 24.53 39.16 15.20
C GLU A 818 25.53 39.32 16.38
N THR A 819 25.15 38.88 17.59
CA THR A 819 25.93 39.06 18.81
C THR A 819 26.03 37.77 19.62
N VAL A 820 27.09 37.65 20.43
CA VAL A 820 27.34 36.45 21.27
C VAL A 820 26.32 36.36 22.41
N GLU A 821 25.84 37.51 22.89
CA GLU A 821 24.82 37.61 23.93
C GLU A 821 23.45 37.08 23.45
N ALA A 822 23.14 37.22 22.16
CA ALA A 822 21.94 36.62 21.57
C ALA A 822 22.07 35.09 21.47
N ALA A 823 23.24 34.58 21.08
CA ALA A 823 23.55 33.15 21.09
C ALA A 823 23.49 32.54 22.51
N GLN A 824 24.01 33.24 23.52
CA GLN A 824 23.91 32.84 24.93
C GLN A 824 22.44 32.79 25.41
N ARG A 825 21.64 33.83 25.12
CA ARG A 825 20.20 33.82 25.42
C ARG A 825 19.45 32.71 24.69
N ALA A 826 19.85 32.35 23.47
CA ALA A 826 19.22 31.25 22.74
C ALA A 826 19.46 29.89 23.43
N ILE A 827 20.64 29.68 24.00
CA ILE A 827 20.92 28.49 24.83
C ILE A 827 20.03 28.49 26.07
N GLU A 828 19.93 29.62 26.78
CA GLU A 828 19.11 29.75 28.00
C GLU A 828 17.60 29.60 27.74
N LEU A 829 17.10 30.11 26.62
CA LEU A 829 15.67 30.09 26.28
C LEU A 829 15.22 28.77 25.65
N PHE A 830 16.06 28.12 24.82
CA PHE A 830 15.62 27.01 23.96
C PHE A 830 16.25 25.66 24.28
N ASN A 831 17.38 25.59 24.99
CA ASN A 831 17.94 24.30 25.40
C ASN A 831 16.95 23.56 26.32
N MET A 832 16.69 22.29 26.03
CA MET A 832 15.71 21.41 26.68
C MET A 832 14.23 21.79 26.51
N GLN A 833 13.87 22.85 25.77
CA GLN A 833 12.47 23.18 25.49
C GLN A 833 11.86 22.29 24.41
N ASN A 834 10.56 21.99 24.57
CA ASN A 834 9.78 21.28 23.55
C ASN A 834 9.49 22.20 22.34
N TYR A 835 9.86 21.75 21.15
CA TYR A 835 9.57 22.37 19.86
C TYR A 835 9.22 21.26 18.86
N GLU A 836 8.08 21.35 18.17
CA GLU A 836 7.55 20.29 17.29
C GLU A 836 7.62 18.88 17.92
N GLY A 837 7.18 18.79 19.18
CA GLY A 837 7.16 17.54 19.96
C GLY A 837 8.51 17.01 20.45
N ARG A 838 9.64 17.69 20.18
CA ARG A 838 10.98 17.26 20.59
C ARG A 838 11.68 18.29 21.50
N ARG A 839 12.49 17.82 22.45
CA ARG A 839 13.34 18.71 23.28
C ARG A 839 14.59 19.12 22.51
N LEU A 840 14.72 20.40 22.19
CA LEU A 840 15.90 20.92 21.48
C LEU A 840 17.16 20.81 22.36
N SER A 841 18.31 20.49 21.74
CA SER A 841 19.62 20.57 22.38
C SER A 841 20.38 21.75 21.77
N VAL A 842 20.52 22.84 22.54
CA VAL A 842 21.10 24.10 22.05
C VAL A 842 22.41 24.38 22.79
N GLN A 843 23.51 24.49 22.04
CA GLN A 843 24.87 24.65 22.58
C GLN A 843 25.71 25.52 21.63
N PHE A 844 26.83 26.08 22.08
CA PHE A 844 27.74 26.80 21.16
C PHE A 844 28.33 25.86 20.10
N SER A 845 28.44 26.35 18.86
CA SER A 845 28.98 25.57 17.74
C SER A 845 30.50 25.45 17.82
N LEU A 846 31.01 24.20 17.86
CA LEU A 846 32.44 23.90 17.84
C LEU A 846 33.05 24.06 16.44
N SER A 847 34.13 24.84 16.31
CA SER A 847 34.91 24.91 15.08
C SER A 847 35.73 23.63 14.88
N ARG A 848 35.36 22.78 13.92
CA ARG A 848 36.01 21.48 13.67
C ARG A 848 37.09 21.56 12.59
N THR A 849 38.33 21.75 13.00
CA THR A 849 39.50 21.27 12.23
C THR A 849 39.79 19.79 12.54
N SER A 850 40.17 19.04 11.49
CA SER A 850 40.54 17.61 11.46
C SER A 850 39.42 16.56 11.35
N ILE A 851 39.68 15.57 10.47
CA ILE A 851 38.81 14.45 10.06
C ILE A 851 39.38 13.15 10.68
N PRO A 852 38.57 12.28 11.30
CA PRO A 852 39.04 10.98 11.78
C PRO A 852 39.13 9.95 10.62
N PRO A 853 40.11 9.02 10.64
CA PRO A 853 40.34 8.07 9.56
C PRO A 853 39.34 6.90 9.51
N PRO A 854 39.26 6.15 8.39
CA PRO A 854 38.32 5.04 8.22
C PRO A 854 38.62 3.84 9.13
N ARG A 855 37.59 3.08 9.52
CA ARG A 855 37.74 1.84 10.29
C ARG A 855 37.74 0.62 9.37
N THR A 856 38.67 -0.31 9.58
CA THR A 856 38.68 -1.66 9.00
C THR A 856 37.83 -2.64 9.82
N PRO A 857 37.32 -3.73 9.22
CA PRO A 857 36.56 -4.75 9.94
C PRO A 857 37.46 -5.78 10.62
N TYR A 858 37.14 -6.14 11.87
CA TYR A 858 37.77 -7.25 12.60
C TYR A 858 36.72 -8.26 13.07
N ALA A 859 37.08 -9.54 13.01
CA ALA A 859 36.21 -10.68 13.31
C ALA A 859 36.05 -10.97 14.82
N ASN A 860 34.95 -11.65 15.13
CA ASN A 860 34.50 -12.14 16.45
C ASN A 860 34.19 -11.08 17.53
N PRO A 861 32.93 -10.93 18.00
CA PRO A 861 32.55 -9.86 18.94
C PRO A 861 33.07 -9.97 20.39
N ALA A 862 33.47 -11.18 20.84
CA ALA A 862 33.71 -11.47 22.25
C ALA A 862 35.03 -10.89 22.82
N ASP A 863 36.06 -10.75 21.98
CA ASP A 863 37.42 -10.37 22.40
C ASP A 863 37.72 -8.86 22.27
N ARG A 864 36.69 -8.02 22.18
CA ARG A 864 36.89 -6.56 22.06
C ARG A 864 37.31 -5.96 23.41
N PRO A 865 38.45 -5.24 23.49
CA PRO A 865 38.81 -4.51 24.71
C PRO A 865 37.76 -3.43 25.00
N MET A 866 37.34 -3.32 26.26
CA MET A 866 36.43 -2.28 26.72
C MET A 866 37.03 -0.88 26.51
N HIS A 867 36.17 0.09 26.23
CA HIS A 867 36.57 1.49 26.16
C HIS A 867 36.94 2.04 27.55
N PRO A 868 37.81 3.06 27.63
CA PRO A 868 38.16 3.69 28.91
C PRO A 868 36.90 4.33 29.56
N PRO A 869 36.83 4.42 30.90
CA PRO A 869 35.67 4.97 31.60
C PRO A 869 35.30 6.39 31.14
N THR A 870 34.05 6.56 30.71
CA THR A 870 33.44 7.85 30.35
C THR A 870 32.16 8.08 31.14
N LYS A 871 31.57 9.28 31.03
CA LYS A 871 30.27 9.61 31.65
C LYS A 871 29.06 8.99 30.93
N THR A 872 29.26 8.27 29.83
CA THR A 872 28.17 7.72 29.01
C THR A 872 28.39 6.23 28.81
N LEU A 873 27.41 5.42 29.18
CA LEU A 873 27.39 3.99 28.86
C LEU A 873 26.67 3.75 27.53
N PHE A 874 27.25 2.91 26.69
CA PHE A 874 26.54 2.22 25.61
C PHE A 874 25.87 0.97 26.19
N VAL A 875 24.60 0.78 25.89
CA VAL A 875 23.76 -0.33 26.33
C VAL A 875 23.25 -1.03 25.09
N GLY A 876 23.89 -2.13 24.67
CA GLY A 876 23.52 -2.89 23.47
C GLY A 876 22.88 -4.23 23.78
N ASN A 877 22.39 -4.89 22.72
CA ASN A 877 21.66 -6.16 22.80
C ASN A 877 20.38 -6.08 23.66
N MET A 878 19.77 -4.89 23.74
CA MET A 878 18.42 -4.72 24.28
C MET A 878 17.41 -5.44 23.39
N SER A 879 16.29 -5.93 23.95
CA SER A 879 15.21 -6.43 23.10
C SER A 879 14.57 -5.30 22.29
N PHE A 880 14.02 -5.66 21.14
CA PHE A 880 13.28 -4.74 20.28
C PHE A 880 11.92 -4.38 20.91
N ASP A 881 11.33 -5.32 21.65
CA ASP A 881 10.06 -5.18 22.39
C ASP A 881 10.22 -4.50 23.76
N MET A 882 11.43 -4.03 24.11
CA MET A 882 11.71 -3.47 25.41
C MET A 882 11.05 -2.10 25.55
N SER A 883 10.01 -2.01 26.39
CA SER A 883 9.20 -0.80 26.53
C SER A 883 9.91 0.30 27.35
N ASP A 884 9.43 1.53 27.25
CA ASP A 884 9.86 2.63 28.13
C ASP A 884 9.68 2.28 29.62
N ARG A 885 8.69 1.44 29.97
CA ARG A 885 8.49 0.97 31.35
C ARG A 885 9.63 0.05 31.79
N ASP A 886 10.08 -0.85 30.92
CA ASP A 886 11.17 -1.79 31.21
C ASP A 886 12.50 -1.05 31.31
N LEU A 887 12.73 -0.05 30.45
CA LEU A 887 13.90 0.82 30.50
C LEU A 887 13.92 1.67 31.77
N ASN A 888 12.80 2.31 32.12
CA ASN A 888 12.68 3.03 33.38
C ASN A 888 12.88 2.10 34.59
N SER A 889 12.37 0.87 34.55
CA SER A 889 12.59 -0.12 35.62
C SER A 889 14.05 -0.57 35.71
N LEU A 890 14.75 -0.72 34.59
CA LEU A 890 16.16 -1.11 34.53
C LEU A 890 17.09 -0.07 35.18
N PHE A 891 16.79 1.22 34.97
CA PHE A 891 17.57 2.33 35.51
C PHE A 891 17.05 2.89 36.85
N ARG A 892 15.89 2.43 37.35
CA ARG A 892 15.20 2.98 38.53
C ARG A 892 16.05 3.06 39.80
N GLU A 893 16.89 2.06 40.05
CA GLU A 893 17.72 1.98 41.25
C GLU A 893 19.11 2.63 41.04
N ILE A 894 19.45 2.95 39.80
CA ILE A 894 20.74 3.51 39.41
C ILE A 894 20.69 5.02 39.62
N LYS A 895 21.47 5.49 40.60
CA LYS A 895 21.57 6.91 40.93
C LYS A 895 22.41 7.66 39.90
N ASN A 896 22.15 8.97 39.78
CA ASN A 896 22.93 9.91 38.96
C ASN A 896 22.86 9.70 37.44
N VAL A 897 21.84 8.99 36.94
CA VAL A 897 21.47 8.97 35.52
C VAL A 897 20.88 10.34 35.15
N ILE A 898 21.36 10.95 34.08
CA ILE A 898 20.84 12.21 33.51
C ILE A 898 19.76 11.91 32.46
N ASP A 899 20.05 10.99 31.56
CA ASP A 899 19.25 10.70 30.36
C ASP A 899 19.59 9.29 29.84
N VAL A 900 18.62 8.62 29.20
CA VAL A 900 18.81 7.31 28.56
C VAL A 900 18.19 7.35 27.16
N ARG A 901 19.04 7.57 26.15
CA ARG A 901 18.62 7.70 24.75
C ARG A 901 18.64 6.37 24.04
N VAL A 902 17.48 5.77 23.84
CA VAL A 902 17.32 4.63 22.92
C VAL A 902 17.65 5.10 21.50
N ALA A 903 18.50 4.35 20.80
CA ALA A 903 18.71 4.60 19.38
C ALA A 903 17.53 4.00 18.61
N ILE A 904 16.74 4.86 17.96
CA ILE A 904 15.55 4.49 17.22
C ILE A 904 15.86 4.47 15.72
N ASP A 905 15.27 3.54 14.98
CA ASP A 905 15.34 3.51 13.52
C ASP A 905 14.39 4.55 12.94
N ARG A 906 14.90 5.38 12.03
CA ARG A 906 14.15 6.49 11.46
C ARG A 906 13.14 6.04 10.39
N ARG A 907 13.26 4.81 9.85
CA ARG A 907 12.30 4.25 8.90
C ARG A 907 11.05 3.72 9.61
N THR A 908 11.22 2.97 10.69
CA THR A 908 10.15 2.21 11.35
C THR A 908 9.70 2.75 12.71
N GLY A 909 10.43 3.70 13.29
CA GLY A 909 10.19 4.18 14.66
C GLY A 909 10.56 3.18 15.76
N GLN A 910 11.08 1.99 15.40
CA GLN A 910 11.41 0.93 16.36
C GLN A 910 12.79 1.14 17.01
N PRO A 911 13.00 0.66 18.26
CA PRO A 911 14.32 0.59 18.87
C PRO A 911 15.32 -0.18 18.00
N ARG A 912 16.59 0.24 17.96
CA ARG A 912 17.68 -0.45 17.22
C ARG A 912 18.41 -1.49 18.08
N GLY A 913 17.80 -1.93 19.19
CA GLY A 913 18.42 -2.84 20.15
C GLY A 913 19.58 -2.25 20.95
N PHE A 914 19.74 -0.92 21.00
CA PHE A 914 20.71 -0.25 21.86
C PHE A 914 20.30 1.15 22.32
N ALA A 915 20.89 1.60 23.44
CA ALA A 915 20.71 2.92 24.03
C ALA A 915 22.05 3.52 24.52
N HIS A 916 22.03 4.80 24.85
CA HIS A 916 23.11 5.53 25.52
C HIS A 916 22.61 6.14 26.82
N ALA A 917 23.20 5.75 27.96
CA ALA A 917 22.85 6.30 29.28
C ALA A 917 23.94 7.28 29.75
N ASP A 918 23.57 8.54 29.98
CA ASP A 918 24.47 9.59 30.48
C ASP A 918 24.39 9.71 32.00
N PHE A 919 25.53 10.03 32.62
CA PHE A 919 25.70 10.16 34.06
C PHE A 919 26.36 11.50 34.45
N THR A 920 26.12 11.96 35.68
CA THR A 920 26.75 13.20 36.21
C THR A 920 28.27 13.13 36.25
N ASP A 921 28.82 11.94 36.50
CA ASP A 921 30.23 11.68 36.71
C ASP A 921 30.60 10.25 36.28
N VAL A 922 31.90 10.02 36.05
CA VAL A 922 32.43 8.74 35.54
C VAL A 922 32.27 7.63 36.58
N GLU A 923 32.40 7.94 37.87
CA GLU A 923 32.25 6.97 38.96
C GLU A 923 30.82 6.39 39.01
N SER A 924 29.80 7.22 38.74
CA SER A 924 28.42 6.79 38.62
C SER A 924 28.19 5.87 37.42
N ALA A 925 28.81 6.17 36.27
CA ALA A 925 28.80 5.28 35.10
C ALA A 925 29.53 3.94 35.38
N GLU A 926 30.66 3.95 36.10
CA GLU A 926 31.38 2.73 36.50
C GLU A 926 30.56 1.84 37.45
N ARG A 927 29.82 2.44 38.40
CA ARG A 927 28.90 1.68 39.28
C ARG A 927 27.73 1.10 38.49
N ALA A 928 27.08 1.92 37.67
CA ALA A 928 25.99 1.47 36.79
C ALA A 928 26.44 0.36 35.83
N MET A 929 27.65 0.42 35.29
CA MET A 929 28.18 -0.64 34.43
C MET A 929 28.34 -1.96 35.17
N LYS A 930 28.78 -1.96 36.43
CA LYS A 930 28.87 -3.19 37.26
C LYS A 930 27.49 -3.78 37.56
N GLU A 931 26.47 -2.93 37.73
CA GLU A 931 25.09 -3.36 38.03
C GLU A 931 24.29 -3.79 36.78
N LEU A 932 24.67 -3.33 35.58
CA LEU A 932 23.97 -3.62 34.33
C LEU A 932 24.64 -4.73 33.49
N SER A 933 25.95 -4.95 33.64
CA SER A 933 26.68 -5.95 32.86
C SER A 933 26.16 -7.36 33.13
N GLY A 934 25.71 -8.04 32.08
CA GLY A 934 25.19 -9.42 32.18
C GLY A 934 23.77 -9.55 32.74
N LYS A 935 23.07 -8.44 33.04
CA LYS A 935 21.62 -8.51 33.31
C LYS A 935 20.88 -9.01 32.06
N VAL A 936 19.95 -9.94 32.25
CA VAL A 936 19.05 -10.44 31.21
C VAL A 936 17.73 -9.69 31.33
N VAL A 937 17.30 -9.05 30.24
CA VAL A 937 16.03 -8.30 30.15
C VAL A 937 15.30 -8.78 28.91
N CYS A 938 14.00 -9.09 29.04
CA CYS A 938 13.18 -9.64 27.95
C CYS A 938 13.88 -10.82 27.23
N GLY A 939 14.46 -11.75 28.00
CA GLY A 939 15.18 -12.92 27.48
C GLY A 939 16.58 -12.68 26.92
N ARG A 940 17.05 -11.42 26.80
CA ARG A 940 18.34 -11.09 26.17
C ARG A 940 19.36 -10.51 27.16
N PRO A 941 20.63 -10.97 27.17
CA PRO A 941 21.68 -10.42 28.02
C PRO A 941 22.19 -9.06 27.49
N LEU A 942 22.18 -8.03 28.33
CA LEU A 942 22.64 -6.69 27.97
C LEU A 942 24.16 -6.62 27.80
N ARG A 943 24.62 -6.00 26.71
CA ARG A 943 26.02 -5.65 26.45
C ARG A 943 26.29 -4.22 26.89
N ILE A 944 26.98 -4.03 28.01
CA ILE A 944 27.39 -2.70 28.48
C ILE A 944 28.83 -2.41 28.04
N ASP A 945 29.12 -1.16 27.68
CA ASP A 945 30.44 -0.67 27.27
C ASP A 945 30.50 0.85 27.56
N PHE A 946 31.68 1.44 27.67
CA PHE A 946 31.77 2.91 27.74
C PHE A 946 31.64 3.51 26.34
N SER A 947 30.81 4.54 26.18
CA SER A 947 30.62 5.17 24.89
C SER A 947 31.72 6.19 24.62
N LEU A 948 32.33 6.07 23.43
CA LEU A 948 33.18 7.09 22.84
C LEU A 948 32.33 8.25 22.32
N SER A 949 31.80 9.06 23.24
CA SER A 949 31.44 10.44 22.92
C SER A 949 32.67 11.13 22.30
N ALA A 950 32.46 12.00 21.30
CA ALA A 950 33.54 12.57 20.49
C ALA A 950 34.33 13.68 21.23
N GLY A 951 34.91 13.34 22.38
CA GLY A 951 35.68 14.22 23.25
C GLY A 951 36.90 13.50 23.84
N ARG A 952 38.09 13.93 23.41
CA ARG A 952 39.41 13.69 24.02
C ARG A 952 39.69 12.25 24.51
N ALA A 953 40.23 11.43 23.62
CA ALA A 953 41.13 10.36 24.07
C ALA A 953 42.34 11.00 24.76
N ALA A 954 42.59 10.65 26.01
CA ALA A 954 43.78 11.09 26.74
C ALA A 954 45.02 10.38 26.17
N VAL A 955 46.01 11.15 25.73
CA VAL A 955 47.33 10.60 25.38
C VAL A 955 48.06 10.25 26.67
N GLY A 956 47.99 8.98 27.07
CA GLY A 956 48.83 8.43 28.13
C GLY A 956 50.26 8.32 27.63
N GLY A 957 51.16 9.17 28.13
CA GLY A 957 52.57 9.12 27.80
C GLY A 957 53.38 8.36 28.85
N SER A 958 53.86 7.17 28.47
CA SER A 958 55.22 6.65 28.76
C SER A 958 55.40 5.29 28.09
#